data_AF-A0A930H9X4-F1
#
_entry.id   AF-A0A930H9X4-F1
#
_cell.length_a   1.000
_cell.length_b   1.000
_cell.length_c   1.000
_cell.angle_alpha   90.00
_cell.angle_beta   90.00
_cell.angle_gamma   90.00
#
_symmetry.space_group_name_H-M   'P 1'
#
loop_
_entity.id
_entity.type
_entity.pdbx_description
1 polymer ?
#
loop_
_entity_poly.entity_id
_entity_poly.type
_entity_poly.pdbx_seq_one_letter_code
_entity_poly.pdbx_strand_id
1 'polypeptide(L)'
;PNYLFDSWTDKYAVNRIDGYTVKNTVSWQIPKAPATSAVSDFNYVDNGDGTYTVTNFKEVAGGAKLHFEQAFQFRPSYIKVDSDGVQQRNLDFKLEIDTNGDGTPDVTTNRSLTAEIQNKTKPVSLNLKRDNLSKADGVYMNWQSTWGPAPSDAKDYFYVVWYADMKRGRTDTVPFDYEVVQDNSDGELIGATKRNNYYRPPYDKRGWLSAASIDPNTDTSYPDIAASGWQSRLNQTGMFKEYTSGGYLHTLQGWTYTDWDSDRMVMLKRYPMTMLEDAKNRGVDLSATGIPVSNKVTVKTKLASGKVMTETDTATATVKVGNYTGANNIWKYDYNNHSYGGSNMSGALEFVLNGENRELRNRGQYKTFETEVEGSPRTEPIYNNATGEYTAKPYTAEIEEGPLYSSSKMNRLRGNYSFSSNIPDMTKLQDEDATYKSVAIKLTSHDGMKSVIGGWTTDNNEDVTQSRSHPIEIWTRKSGENSYTRYGKITFDSTGKYTFTSDDGNTVVDDAKGKEIPLPANTSGLKYKYTSEYYNYNFKADTVVEVHPTENMKSILQADKEQYGYSYISSSAKVSYSENGQAGMTTNTEGNPLKMQSVAMTAVTPSFAENFVYYPQNIVDDPVKGVQSNRITARYYQISSLNNSGLPDRDYLNKYVYKKGTIYTLLPLGTSVQKSSVQM
;
A
#
# COMPACT_ATOMS: atom_id res chain seq x y z
N PRO A 1 -40.12 -14.78 -18.85
CA PRO A 1 -39.15 -13.91 -19.56
C PRO A 1 -37.71 -14.39 -19.25
N ASN A 2 -36.75 -14.23 -20.16
CA ASN A 2 -35.37 -14.70 -19.94
C ASN A 2 -34.51 -13.74 -19.10
N TYR A 3 -35.02 -12.55 -18.78
CA TYR A 3 -34.43 -11.57 -17.85
C TYR A 3 -35.51 -10.60 -17.38
N LEU A 4 -35.32 -9.96 -16.21
CA LEU A 4 -36.29 -9.04 -15.63
C LEU A 4 -36.03 -7.58 -16.00
N PHE A 5 -34.77 -7.13 -15.99
CA PHE A 5 -34.37 -5.74 -16.19
C PHE A 5 -33.35 -5.60 -17.32
N ASP A 6 -33.39 -4.49 -18.07
CA ASP A 6 -32.39 -4.19 -19.12
C ASP A 6 -31.08 -3.70 -18.48
N SER A 7 -29.96 -3.99 -19.14
CA SER A 7 -28.61 -3.60 -18.71
C SER A 7 -28.10 -2.33 -19.40
N TRP A 8 -27.03 -1.72 -18.87
CA TRP A 8 -26.31 -0.64 -19.55
C TRP A 8 -25.64 -1.04 -20.86
N THR A 9 -25.30 -2.32 -21.03
CA THR A 9 -24.56 -2.86 -22.17
C THR A 9 -25.26 -4.09 -22.77
N ASP A 10 -24.76 -5.31 -22.54
CA ASP A 10 -25.38 -6.56 -23.00
C ASP A 10 -26.44 -7.08 -22.01
N LYS A 11 -27.66 -7.28 -22.52
CA LYS A 11 -28.85 -7.73 -21.77
C LYS A 11 -28.65 -9.04 -20.99
N TYR A 12 -27.63 -9.84 -21.32
CA TYR A 12 -27.32 -11.09 -20.62
C TYR A 12 -26.21 -10.95 -19.56
N ALA A 13 -25.59 -9.78 -19.37
CA ALA A 13 -24.45 -9.58 -18.48
C ALA A 13 -24.80 -9.15 -17.04
N VAL A 14 -26.09 -9.01 -16.70
CA VAL A 14 -26.55 -8.54 -15.38
C VAL A 14 -26.34 -9.53 -14.23
N ASN A 15 -26.16 -10.81 -14.52
CA ASN A 15 -26.17 -11.97 -13.61
C ASN A 15 -24.76 -12.49 -13.21
N ARG A 16 -23.72 -11.69 -13.45
CA ARG A 16 -22.34 -12.04 -13.08
C ARG A 16 -22.18 -12.03 -11.55
N ILE A 17 -21.68 -13.13 -10.99
CA ILE A 17 -21.48 -13.31 -9.55
C ILE A 17 -20.10 -12.79 -9.13
N ASP A 18 -19.07 -13.17 -9.88
CA ASP A 18 -17.67 -12.83 -9.64
C ASP A 18 -16.92 -12.73 -10.99
N GLY A 19 -15.58 -12.65 -10.96
CA GLY A 19 -14.76 -12.48 -12.16
C GLY A 19 -14.73 -13.67 -13.12
N TYR A 20 -15.26 -14.83 -12.73
CA TYR A 20 -15.20 -16.07 -13.50
C TYR A 20 -16.58 -16.71 -13.68
N THR A 21 -17.56 -16.36 -12.85
CA THR A 21 -18.86 -17.03 -12.78
C THR A 21 -19.99 -16.13 -13.24
N VAL A 22 -20.67 -16.53 -14.30
CA VAL A 22 -21.94 -15.98 -14.77
C VAL A 22 -23.02 -17.01 -14.50
N LYS A 23 -24.03 -16.69 -13.68
CA LYS A 23 -25.16 -17.59 -13.43
C LYS A 23 -26.23 -17.41 -14.50
N ASN A 24 -27.12 -18.37 -14.68
CA ASN A 24 -28.30 -18.16 -15.52
C ASN A 24 -29.14 -17.00 -14.96
N THR A 25 -29.64 -16.13 -15.86
CA THR A 25 -30.44 -14.96 -15.46
C THR A 25 -31.76 -15.35 -14.80
N VAL A 26 -32.27 -16.55 -15.12
CA VAL A 26 -33.46 -17.16 -14.56
C VAL A 26 -33.09 -18.51 -13.96
N SER A 27 -33.58 -18.78 -12.76
CA SER A 27 -33.55 -20.10 -12.13
C SER A 27 -34.96 -20.53 -11.75
N TRP A 28 -35.26 -21.81 -11.97
CA TRP A 28 -36.56 -22.41 -11.71
C TRP A 28 -36.37 -23.78 -11.01
N GLN A 29 -37.27 -24.13 -10.10
CA GLN A 29 -37.26 -25.36 -9.30
C GLN A 29 -37.86 -26.61 -9.97
N ILE A 30 -38.44 -26.46 -11.17
CA ILE A 30 -39.00 -27.59 -11.93
C ILE A 30 -37.89 -28.18 -12.82
N PRO A 31 -37.66 -29.51 -12.80
CA PRO A 31 -36.64 -30.14 -13.66
C PRO A 31 -37.01 -30.02 -15.15
N LYS A 32 -36.01 -29.86 -16.02
CA LYS A 32 -36.20 -29.89 -17.48
C LYS A 32 -36.47 -31.33 -17.93
N ALA A 33 -37.51 -31.55 -18.72
CA ALA A 33 -37.83 -32.86 -19.27
C ALA A 33 -36.63 -33.45 -20.07
N PRO A 34 -36.40 -34.77 -19.99
CA PRO A 34 -37.22 -35.80 -19.35
C PRO A 34 -36.90 -36.02 -17.86
N ALA A 35 -36.10 -35.16 -17.22
CA ALA A 35 -35.74 -35.36 -15.82
C ALA A 35 -36.97 -35.27 -14.90
N THR A 36 -36.99 -36.11 -13.87
CA THR A 36 -38.03 -36.18 -12.84
C THR A 36 -37.52 -35.67 -11.50
N SER A 37 -38.41 -35.34 -10.57
CA SER A 37 -38.07 -34.89 -9.22
C SER A 37 -38.89 -35.64 -8.16
N ALA A 38 -38.30 -35.86 -6.98
CA ALA A 38 -39.05 -36.39 -5.83
C ALA A 38 -39.90 -35.32 -5.13
N VAL A 39 -39.65 -34.03 -5.40
CA VAL A 39 -40.34 -32.89 -4.77
C VAL A 39 -41.36 -32.21 -5.69
N SER A 40 -41.40 -32.57 -6.97
CA SER A 40 -42.36 -32.06 -7.95
C SER A 40 -42.76 -33.17 -8.90
N ASP A 41 -44.07 -33.33 -9.10
CA ASP A 41 -44.65 -34.30 -10.04
C ASP A 41 -44.61 -33.81 -11.50
N PHE A 42 -44.06 -32.61 -11.70
CA PHE A 42 -44.00 -31.90 -12.96
C PHE A 42 -42.57 -31.73 -13.44
N ASN A 43 -42.39 -31.75 -14.76
CA ASN A 43 -41.20 -31.28 -15.46
C ASN A 43 -41.59 -30.20 -16.48
N TYR A 44 -40.60 -29.53 -17.07
CA TYR A 44 -40.87 -28.51 -18.09
C TYR A 44 -40.15 -28.76 -19.41
N VAL A 45 -40.76 -28.29 -20.50
CA VAL A 45 -40.14 -28.13 -21.82
C VAL A 45 -40.04 -26.63 -22.11
N ASP A 46 -38.87 -26.19 -22.56
CA ASP A 46 -38.67 -24.85 -23.12
C ASP A 46 -38.96 -24.95 -24.62
N ASN A 47 -40.02 -24.27 -25.08
CA ASN A 47 -40.49 -24.35 -26.46
C ASN A 47 -39.64 -23.49 -27.42
N GLY A 48 -38.69 -22.69 -26.89
CA GLY A 48 -37.80 -21.85 -27.70
C GLY A 48 -38.44 -20.56 -28.24
N ASP A 49 -39.75 -20.37 -28.02
CA ASP A 49 -40.51 -19.17 -28.41
C ASP A 49 -40.82 -18.23 -27.22
N GLY A 50 -40.23 -18.53 -26.06
CA GLY A 50 -40.48 -17.80 -24.81
C GLY A 50 -41.63 -18.36 -23.96
N THR A 51 -42.29 -19.43 -24.43
CA THR A 51 -43.25 -20.20 -23.64
C THR A 51 -42.60 -21.44 -23.02
N TYR A 52 -43.17 -21.89 -21.90
CA TYR A 52 -42.74 -23.08 -21.19
C TYR A 52 -43.95 -23.98 -20.95
N THR A 53 -43.85 -25.23 -21.37
CA THR A 53 -44.89 -26.24 -21.10
C THR A 53 -44.52 -27.02 -19.86
N VAL A 54 -45.37 -26.99 -18.83
CA VAL A 54 -45.16 -27.72 -17.58
C VAL A 54 -46.11 -28.90 -17.54
N THR A 55 -45.58 -30.12 -17.52
CA THR A 55 -46.37 -31.36 -17.62
C THR A 55 -46.10 -32.26 -16.44
N ASN A 56 -47.15 -32.86 -15.87
CA ASN A 56 -46.99 -33.93 -14.90
C ASN A 56 -46.41 -35.17 -15.57
N PHE A 57 -45.26 -35.66 -15.11
CA PHE A 57 -44.64 -36.87 -15.68
C PHE A 57 -45.21 -38.16 -15.08
N LYS A 58 -46.13 -38.05 -14.12
CA LYS A 58 -46.89 -39.16 -13.53
C LYS A 58 -48.34 -38.74 -13.33
N GLU A 59 -49.23 -39.73 -13.22
CA GLU A 59 -50.65 -39.50 -12.95
C GLU A 59 -50.85 -38.74 -11.64
N VAL A 60 -51.68 -37.70 -11.67
CA VAL A 60 -51.98 -36.84 -10.53
C VAL A 60 -53.23 -37.36 -9.84
N ALA A 61 -53.08 -37.94 -8.65
CA ALA A 61 -54.20 -38.50 -7.90
C ALA A 61 -55.04 -37.40 -7.22
N GLY A 62 -56.20 -37.07 -7.79
CA GLY A 62 -57.14 -36.10 -7.23
C GLY A 62 -56.77 -34.63 -7.53
N GLY A 63 -57.23 -33.70 -6.68
CA GLY A 63 -56.96 -32.27 -6.86
C GLY A 63 -55.53 -31.90 -6.46
N ALA A 64 -54.70 -31.46 -7.41
CA ALA A 64 -53.34 -31.00 -7.14
C ALA A 64 -53.18 -29.49 -7.22
N LYS A 65 -52.25 -28.96 -6.44
CA LYS A 65 -51.80 -27.57 -6.51
C LYS A 65 -50.36 -27.55 -6.99
N LEU A 66 -50.14 -26.97 -8.17
CA LEU A 66 -48.80 -26.68 -8.66
C LEU A 66 -48.37 -25.30 -8.14
N HIS A 67 -47.31 -25.28 -7.33
CA HIS A 67 -46.63 -24.05 -6.94
C HIS A 67 -45.24 -24.03 -7.55
N PHE A 68 -44.91 -22.92 -8.23
CA PHE A 68 -43.56 -22.73 -8.70
C PHE A 68 -43.06 -21.30 -8.58
N GLU A 69 -41.76 -21.17 -8.32
CA GLU A 69 -41.04 -19.89 -8.27
C GLU A 69 -40.07 -19.78 -9.45
N GLN A 70 -40.05 -18.61 -10.08
CA GLN A 70 -38.98 -18.20 -10.99
C GLN A 70 -38.19 -17.09 -10.33
N ALA A 71 -36.91 -17.34 -10.06
CA ALA A 71 -36.01 -16.35 -9.49
C ALA A 71 -35.15 -15.71 -10.59
N PHE A 72 -35.06 -14.38 -10.55
CA PHE A 72 -34.27 -13.58 -11.49
C PHE A 72 -33.01 -13.08 -10.79
N GLN A 73 -31.85 -13.33 -11.40
CA GLN A 73 -30.57 -12.89 -10.84
C GLN A 73 -30.06 -11.69 -11.60
N PHE A 74 -29.76 -10.63 -10.85
CA PHE A 74 -29.18 -9.40 -11.39
C PHE A 74 -28.28 -8.71 -10.36
N ARG A 75 -27.40 -7.84 -10.87
CA ARG A 75 -26.58 -6.91 -10.10
C ARG A 75 -27.14 -5.50 -10.27
N PRO A 76 -27.52 -4.82 -9.18
CA PRO A 76 -28.05 -3.46 -9.26
C PRO A 76 -27.16 -2.53 -10.08
N SER A 77 -25.83 -2.63 -9.95
CA SER A 77 -24.87 -1.76 -10.65
C SER A 77 -24.87 -1.86 -12.18
N TYR A 78 -25.43 -2.93 -12.75
CA TYR A 78 -25.44 -3.17 -14.20
C TYR A 78 -26.80 -2.90 -14.84
N ILE A 79 -27.82 -2.62 -14.03
CA ILE A 79 -29.15 -2.34 -14.53
C ILE A 79 -29.22 -0.91 -15.03
N LYS A 80 -29.70 -0.76 -16.26
CA LYS A 80 -29.97 0.52 -16.89
C LYS A 80 -31.15 1.17 -16.18
N VAL A 81 -30.99 2.41 -15.76
CA VAL A 81 -32.06 3.20 -15.16
C VAL A 81 -32.17 4.55 -15.84
N ASP A 82 -33.31 5.20 -15.72
CA ASP A 82 -33.53 6.57 -16.18
C ASP A 82 -32.81 7.60 -15.28
N SER A 83 -33.02 8.89 -15.55
CA SER A 83 -32.42 10.01 -14.80
C SER A 83 -32.82 10.06 -13.33
N ASP A 84 -33.98 9.50 -12.97
CA ASP A 84 -34.46 9.41 -11.58
C ASP A 84 -33.93 8.16 -10.89
N GLY A 85 -33.22 7.30 -11.62
CA GLY A 85 -32.65 6.07 -11.11
C GLY A 85 -33.64 4.92 -11.13
N VAL A 86 -34.70 4.99 -11.92
CA VAL A 86 -35.77 3.98 -11.97
C VAL A 86 -35.70 3.17 -13.27
N GLN A 87 -36.02 1.88 -13.17
CA GLN A 87 -36.47 1.09 -14.32
C GLN A 87 -37.71 0.30 -13.92
N GLN A 88 -38.77 0.44 -14.71
CA GLN A 88 -40.02 -0.27 -14.53
C GLN A 88 -40.29 -1.16 -15.73
N ARG A 89 -40.80 -2.36 -15.47
CA ARG A 89 -41.23 -3.31 -16.51
C ARG A 89 -42.59 -3.89 -16.17
N ASN A 90 -43.49 -3.82 -17.14
CA ASN A 90 -44.75 -4.54 -17.10
C ASN A 90 -44.58 -5.92 -17.76
N LEU A 91 -45.13 -6.93 -17.12
CA LEU A 91 -45.00 -8.33 -17.50
C LEU A 91 -46.40 -8.94 -17.55
N ASP A 92 -46.83 -9.31 -18.74
CA ASP A 92 -48.08 -10.02 -18.94
C ASP A 92 -47.79 -11.52 -19.01
N PHE A 93 -48.45 -12.27 -18.13
CA PHE A 93 -48.38 -13.73 -18.06
C PHE A 93 -49.72 -14.29 -18.51
N LYS A 94 -49.67 -15.14 -19.53
CA LYS A 94 -50.79 -15.99 -19.92
C LYS A 94 -50.54 -17.39 -19.34
N LEU A 95 -51.48 -17.87 -18.54
CA LEU A 95 -51.48 -19.23 -18.03
C LEU A 95 -52.62 -20.00 -18.69
N GLU A 96 -52.27 -21.11 -19.30
CA GLU A 96 -53.19 -22.01 -19.97
C GLU A 96 -53.10 -23.39 -19.32
N ILE A 97 -54.25 -23.95 -18.96
CA ILE A 97 -54.35 -25.29 -18.39
C ILE A 97 -55.14 -26.13 -19.38
N ASP A 98 -54.48 -27.16 -19.91
CA ASP A 98 -55.07 -28.23 -20.71
C ASP A 98 -55.08 -29.48 -19.84
N THR A 99 -56.27 -29.90 -19.40
CA THR A 99 -56.44 -30.98 -18.44
C THR A 99 -56.47 -32.36 -19.09
N ASN A 100 -56.76 -32.44 -20.40
CA ASN A 100 -56.88 -33.71 -21.12
C ASN A 100 -55.73 -33.96 -22.11
N GLY A 101 -54.85 -32.97 -22.32
CA GLY A 101 -53.69 -33.03 -23.18
C GLY A 101 -54.02 -33.02 -24.68
N ASP A 102 -55.20 -32.53 -25.07
CA ASP A 102 -55.65 -32.51 -26.47
C ASP A 102 -55.07 -31.34 -27.29
N GLY A 103 -54.32 -30.45 -26.65
CA GLY A 103 -53.71 -29.26 -27.25
C GLY A 103 -54.60 -28.02 -27.19
N THR A 104 -55.81 -28.12 -26.61
CA THR A 104 -56.75 -27.02 -26.42
C THR A 104 -56.86 -26.66 -24.93
N PRO A 105 -56.55 -25.42 -24.54
CA PRO A 105 -56.69 -25.00 -23.14
C PRO A 105 -58.13 -25.01 -22.65
N ASP A 106 -58.40 -25.72 -21.55
CA ASP A 106 -59.69 -25.68 -20.84
C ASP A 106 -59.87 -24.39 -20.04
N VAL A 107 -58.77 -23.87 -19.50
CA VAL A 107 -58.76 -22.65 -18.69
C VAL A 107 -57.63 -21.75 -19.16
N THR A 108 -57.97 -20.49 -19.44
CA THR A 108 -56.99 -19.44 -19.72
C THR A 108 -57.13 -18.34 -18.67
N THR A 109 -56.01 -17.90 -18.10
CA THR A 109 -55.96 -16.74 -17.20
C THR A 109 -54.81 -15.83 -17.61
N ASN A 110 -55.09 -14.53 -17.64
CA ASN A 110 -54.07 -13.51 -17.82
C ASN A 110 -53.76 -12.82 -16.48
N ARG A 111 -52.49 -12.58 -16.22
CA ARG A 111 -51.99 -11.83 -15.05
C ARG A 111 -50.98 -10.79 -15.51
N SER A 112 -51.27 -9.54 -15.24
CA SER A 112 -50.31 -8.45 -15.44
C SER A 112 -49.59 -8.17 -14.13
N LEU A 113 -48.26 -8.23 -14.16
CA LEU A 113 -47.38 -7.90 -13.04
C LEU A 113 -46.51 -6.71 -13.42
N THR A 114 -46.07 -5.97 -12.40
CA THR A 114 -45.11 -4.88 -12.56
C THR A 114 -43.90 -5.15 -11.69
N ALA A 115 -42.71 -4.98 -12.25
CA ALA A 115 -41.46 -4.99 -11.53
C ALA A 115 -40.80 -3.61 -11.64
N GLU A 116 -40.30 -3.09 -10.52
CA GLU A 116 -39.58 -1.83 -10.46
C GLU A 116 -38.27 -2.04 -9.70
N ILE A 117 -37.22 -1.38 -10.18
CA ILE A 117 -35.95 -1.25 -9.46
C ILE A 117 -35.54 0.22 -9.40
N GLN A 118 -35.02 0.60 -8.23
CA GLN A 118 -34.49 1.93 -7.96
C GLN A 118 -33.01 1.84 -7.60
N ASN A 119 -32.19 2.51 -8.38
CA ASN A 119 -30.75 2.67 -8.16
C ASN A 119 -30.44 4.13 -7.79
N LYS A 120 -29.34 4.30 -7.07
CA LYS A 120 -28.91 5.62 -6.60
C LYS A 120 -27.40 5.76 -6.67
N THR A 121 -26.95 6.97 -6.96
CA THR A 121 -25.55 7.38 -6.81
C THR A 121 -25.53 8.77 -6.22
N LYS A 122 -24.70 8.96 -5.19
CA LYS A 122 -24.51 10.26 -4.54
C LYS A 122 -23.46 11.07 -5.32
N PRO A 123 -23.44 12.40 -5.16
CA PRO A 123 -22.30 13.20 -5.60
C PRO A 123 -21.01 12.68 -4.94
N VAL A 124 -19.91 12.71 -5.68
CA VAL A 124 -18.57 12.50 -5.12
C VAL A 124 -18.30 13.63 -4.13
N SER A 125 -17.99 13.29 -2.88
CA SER A 125 -17.54 14.29 -1.91
C SER A 125 -16.10 14.72 -2.24
N LEU A 126 -15.82 16.00 -2.08
CA LEU A 126 -14.54 16.62 -2.36
C LEU A 126 -13.97 17.24 -1.08
N ASN A 127 -12.67 17.02 -0.84
CA ASN A 127 -11.88 17.71 0.17
C ASN A 127 -10.63 18.27 -0.51
N LEU A 128 -10.64 19.57 -0.78
CA LEU A 128 -9.54 20.30 -1.37
C LEU A 128 -8.59 20.75 -0.26
N LYS A 129 -7.31 20.43 -0.43
CA LYS A 129 -6.26 20.84 0.51
C LYS A 129 -4.96 21.08 -0.24
N ARG A 130 -4.06 21.88 0.34
CA ARG A 130 -2.67 21.92 -0.14
C ARG A 130 -2.02 20.57 0.16
N ASP A 131 -1.01 20.21 -0.62
CA ASP A 131 -0.12 19.12 -0.27
C ASP A 131 0.46 19.29 1.16
N ASN A 132 0.45 18.18 1.89
CA ASN A 132 0.86 18.04 3.27
C ASN A 132 1.83 16.86 3.48
N LEU A 133 2.34 16.31 2.37
CA LEU A 133 3.18 15.12 2.33
C LEU A 133 4.61 15.44 1.87
N SER A 134 4.81 16.45 1.02
CA SER A 134 6.17 16.89 0.68
C SER A 134 6.80 17.70 1.81
N LYS A 135 8.14 17.71 1.88
CA LYS A 135 8.89 18.49 2.88
C LYS A 135 8.64 20.00 2.79
N ALA A 136 8.26 20.48 1.61
CA ALA A 136 7.96 21.88 1.37
C ALA A 136 6.46 22.19 1.54
N ASP A 137 5.67 21.24 2.06
CA ASP A 137 4.21 21.29 2.14
C ASP A 137 3.56 21.77 0.83
N GLY A 138 4.08 21.28 -0.31
CA GLY A 138 3.54 21.56 -1.63
C GLY A 138 3.91 22.91 -2.21
N VAL A 139 4.69 23.74 -1.52
CA VAL A 139 5.06 25.09 -1.97
C VAL A 139 6.48 25.07 -2.52
N TYR A 140 6.65 25.46 -3.78
CA TYR A 140 7.94 25.49 -4.46
C TYR A 140 8.16 26.86 -5.10
N MET A 141 9.30 27.50 -4.83
CA MET A 141 9.58 28.83 -5.40
C MET A 141 10.08 28.78 -6.84
N ASN A 142 10.54 27.62 -7.28
CA ASN A 142 11.12 27.38 -8.59
C ASN A 142 10.48 26.13 -9.21
N TRP A 143 10.48 26.07 -10.54
CA TRP A 143 10.06 24.89 -11.29
C TRP A 143 10.87 23.65 -10.89
N GLN A 144 10.21 22.53 -10.62
CA GLN A 144 10.90 21.27 -10.29
C GLN A 144 11.15 20.47 -11.57
N SER A 145 12.37 19.97 -11.76
CA SER A 145 12.71 19.30 -13.02
C SER A 145 11.99 17.97 -13.22
N THR A 146 11.49 17.34 -12.14
CA THR A 146 10.61 16.17 -12.20
C THR A 146 9.26 16.47 -12.85
N TRP A 147 8.77 17.72 -12.84
CA TRP A 147 7.45 18.05 -13.37
C TRP A 147 7.36 18.01 -14.90
N GLY A 148 8.52 18.06 -15.57
CA GLY A 148 8.68 18.14 -17.01
C GLY A 148 9.61 19.29 -17.42
N PRO A 149 9.76 19.55 -18.73
CA PRO A 149 10.57 20.67 -19.22
C PRO A 149 10.03 22.01 -18.70
N ALA A 150 10.93 22.85 -18.18
CA ALA A 150 10.55 24.15 -17.65
C ALA A 150 10.03 25.09 -18.77
N PRO A 151 8.87 25.74 -18.56
CA PRO A 151 8.42 26.83 -19.41
C PRO A 151 9.41 28.01 -19.42
N SER A 152 9.45 28.80 -20.49
CA SER A 152 10.37 29.95 -20.62
C SER A 152 10.13 31.06 -19.59
N ASP A 153 8.90 31.16 -19.09
CA ASP A 153 8.44 32.11 -18.08
C ASP A 153 8.48 31.52 -16.66
N ALA A 154 9.03 30.31 -16.47
CA ALA A 154 8.93 29.59 -15.20
C ALA A 154 9.49 30.34 -13.99
N LYS A 155 10.47 31.22 -14.21
CA LYS A 155 11.11 32.08 -13.20
C LYS A 155 10.20 33.19 -12.66
N ASP A 156 9.14 33.53 -13.40
CA ASP A 156 8.23 34.63 -13.08
C ASP A 156 7.09 34.16 -12.16
N TYR A 157 7.10 32.87 -11.77
CA TYR A 157 6.07 32.23 -10.96
C TYR A 157 6.65 31.40 -9.81
N PHE A 158 5.89 31.28 -8.74
CA PHE A 158 6.05 30.21 -7.75
C PHE A 158 4.89 29.23 -7.89
N TYR A 159 5.02 28.05 -7.30
CA TYR A 159 4.16 26.91 -7.57
C TYR A 159 3.61 26.31 -6.27
N VAL A 160 2.34 25.94 -6.31
CA VAL A 160 1.67 25.26 -5.20
C VAL A 160 0.97 24.02 -5.69
N VAL A 161 1.23 22.91 -5.03
CA VAL A 161 0.57 21.62 -5.27
C VAL A 161 -0.65 21.49 -4.37
N TRP A 162 -1.78 21.20 -4.99
CA TRP A 162 -3.07 20.98 -4.34
C TRP A 162 -3.53 19.54 -4.53
N TYR A 163 -4.16 18.98 -3.51
CA TYR A 163 -4.84 17.70 -3.54
C TYR A 163 -6.35 17.91 -3.52
N ALA A 164 -7.01 17.41 -4.55
CA ALA A 164 -8.44 17.16 -4.54
C ALA A 164 -8.66 15.71 -4.12
N ASP A 165 -8.89 15.50 -2.82
CA ASP A 165 -9.26 14.21 -2.27
C ASP A 165 -10.74 13.98 -2.52
N MET A 166 -11.03 12.96 -3.31
CA MET A 166 -12.38 12.60 -3.72
C MET A 166 -12.81 11.35 -2.97
N LYS A 167 -14.10 11.24 -2.67
CA LYS A 167 -14.68 10.00 -2.13
C LYS A 167 -16.07 9.75 -2.70
N ARG A 168 -16.30 8.53 -3.19
CA ARG A 168 -17.60 8.07 -3.69
C ARG A 168 -18.40 7.32 -2.64
N GLY A 169 -19.69 7.14 -2.87
CA GLY A 169 -20.51 6.25 -2.05
C GLY A 169 -20.17 4.78 -2.31
N ARG A 170 -19.89 4.02 -1.25
CA ARG A 170 -19.65 2.56 -1.36
C ARG A 170 -20.84 1.80 -1.93
N THR A 171 -22.04 2.35 -1.75
CA THR A 171 -23.32 1.78 -2.18
C THR A 171 -23.83 2.39 -3.49
N ASP A 172 -23.01 3.17 -4.19
CA ASP A 172 -23.40 3.76 -5.46
C ASP A 172 -23.60 2.66 -6.52
N THR A 173 -24.69 2.76 -7.28
CA THR A 173 -25.15 1.71 -8.22
C THR A 173 -25.37 2.22 -9.65
N VAL A 174 -25.29 3.52 -9.92
CA VAL A 174 -25.40 4.07 -11.27
C VAL A 174 -23.99 4.39 -11.78
N PRO A 175 -23.48 3.70 -12.82
CA PRO A 175 -22.16 3.96 -13.38
C PRO A 175 -21.95 5.43 -13.71
N PHE A 176 -20.72 5.93 -13.60
CA PHE A 176 -20.43 7.35 -13.80
C PHE A 176 -18.99 7.63 -14.19
N ASP A 177 -18.81 8.74 -14.91
CA ASP A 177 -17.54 9.41 -15.10
C ASP A 177 -17.50 10.68 -14.22
N TYR A 178 -16.29 11.17 -13.92
CA TYR A 178 -16.13 12.45 -13.25
C TYR A 178 -15.02 13.30 -13.90
N GLU A 179 -15.23 14.61 -13.83
CA GLU A 179 -14.29 15.64 -14.31
C GLU A 179 -13.91 16.53 -13.13
N VAL A 180 -12.61 16.74 -12.91
CA VAL A 180 -12.11 17.74 -11.95
C VAL A 180 -11.89 19.05 -12.70
N VAL A 181 -12.63 20.09 -12.32
CA VAL A 181 -12.62 21.40 -12.95
C VAL A 181 -11.99 22.41 -12.01
N GLN A 182 -10.97 23.10 -12.49
CA GLN A 182 -10.41 24.26 -11.82
C GLN A 182 -11.32 25.47 -12.03
N ASP A 183 -11.88 26.01 -10.94
CA ASP A 183 -12.62 27.26 -10.99
C ASP A 183 -11.68 28.46 -10.95
N ASN A 184 -12.18 29.61 -11.42
CA ASN A 184 -11.48 30.89 -11.29
C ASN A 184 -11.15 31.17 -9.81
N SER A 185 -9.85 31.29 -9.53
CA SER A 185 -9.26 31.53 -8.22
C SER A 185 -7.85 32.12 -8.41
N ASP A 186 -7.11 32.32 -7.32
CA ASP A 186 -5.73 32.81 -7.41
C ASP A 186 -4.85 31.82 -8.20
N GLY A 187 -4.04 32.34 -9.12
CA GLY A 187 -3.11 31.52 -9.92
C GLY A 187 -3.76 30.66 -11.00
N GLU A 188 -2.92 30.00 -11.78
CA GLU A 188 -3.30 29.23 -12.98
C GLU A 188 -2.97 27.75 -12.81
N LEU A 189 -3.89 26.86 -13.18
CA LEU A 189 -3.62 25.41 -13.22
C LEU A 189 -2.80 25.07 -14.47
N ILE A 190 -1.63 24.48 -14.25
CA ILE A 190 -0.66 24.18 -15.32
C ILE A 190 -0.23 22.71 -15.37
N GLY A 191 -0.73 21.88 -14.45
CA GLY A 191 -0.44 20.46 -14.43
C GLY A 191 -1.44 19.71 -13.57
N ALA A 192 -1.70 18.46 -13.91
CA ALA A 192 -2.47 17.56 -13.07
C ALA A 192 -2.02 16.11 -13.27
N THR A 193 -2.11 15.32 -12.23
CA THR A 193 -1.88 13.88 -12.28
C THR A 193 -2.64 13.16 -11.18
N LYS A 194 -2.84 11.86 -11.34
CA LYS A 194 -3.23 11.00 -10.21
C LYS A 194 -2.00 10.70 -9.34
N ARG A 195 -2.23 10.38 -8.06
CA ARG A 195 -1.18 9.91 -7.12
C ARG A 195 -0.25 8.87 -7.78
N ASN A 196 1.08 8.99 -7.63
CA ASN A 196 2.03 8.30 -8.54
C ASN A 196 3.13 7.40 -7.93
N ASN A 197 2.88 6.56 -6.91
CA ASN A 197 3.91 5.58 -6.47
C ASN A 197 3.77 4.14 -7.02
N TYR A 198 2.61 3.74 -7.55
CA TYR A 198 2.35 2.32 -7.86
C TYR A 198 1.92 2.06 -9.32
N TYR A 199 1.62 3.11 -10.09
CA TYR A 199 0.87 3.03 -11.34
C TYR A 199 1.46 3.91 -12.44
N ARG A 200 2.62 3.49 -12.96
CA ARG A 200 3.18 4.04 -14.19
C ARG A 200 2.31 3.64 -15.40
N PRO A 201 2.28 4.42 -16.48
CA PRO A 201 1.53 4.06 -17.69
C PRO A 201 1.82 2.62 -18.16
N PRO A 202 0.81 1.88 -18.64
CA PRO A 202 -0.55 2.32 -18.99
C PRO A 202 -1.58 2.10 -17.85
N TYR A 203 -1.15 2.12 -16.58
CA TYR A 203 -2.01 1.79 -15.43
C TYR A 203 -2.76 3.00 -14.83
N ASP A 204 -2.92 4.09 -15.58
CA ASP A 204 -3.82 5.22 -15.31
C ASP A 204 -5.30 4.80 -15.14
N LYS A 205 -5.62 3.52 -15.42
CA LYS A 205 -6.93 2.90 -15.29
C LYS A 205 -7.19 2.19 -13.94
N ARG A 206 -6.33 2.29 -12.92
CA ARG A 206 -6.72 1.81 -11.57
C ARG A 206 -7.62 2.85 -10.89
N GLY A 207 -8.75 2.37 -10.38
CA GLY A 207 -9.81 3.21 -9.82
C GLY A 207 -9.52 3.80 -8.46
N TRP A 208 -10.60 3.83 -7.68
CA TRP A 208 -10.59 4.21 -6.28
C TRP A 208 -9.68 3.28 -5.45
N LEU A 209 -9.17 3.79 -4.34
CA LEU A 209 -8.41 3.08 -3.31
C LEU A 209 -9.11 3.14 -1.96
N SER A 210 -8.60 2.35 -1.02
CA SER A 210 -8.88 2.60 0.39
C SER A 210 -8.30 3.94 0.83
N ALA A 211 -9.00 4.63 1.74
CA ALA A 211 -8.55 5.89 2.30
C ALA A 211 -7.14 5.80 2.91
N ALA A 212 -6.82 4.68 3.57
CA ALA A 212 -5.51 4.41 4.16
C ALA A 212 -4.35 4.34 3.14
N SER A 213 -4.68 4.17 1.85
CA SER A 213 -3.70 4.00 0.78
C SER A 213 -3.43 5.29 -0.01
N ILE A 214 -4.16 6.39 0.25
CA ILE A 214 -4.00 7.63 -0.53
C ILE A 214 -2.63 8.25 -0.23
N ASP A 215 -2.33 8.52 1.04
CA ASP A 215 -1.10 9.21 1.43
C ASP A 215 0.15 8.34 1.20
N PRO A 216 0.22 7.07 1.65
CA PRO A 216 1.42 6.23 1.47
C PRO A 216 1.80 5.98 0.00
N ASN A 217 0.82 6.06 -0.92
CA ASN A 217 1.05 5.83 -2.35
C ASN A 217 1.07 7.12 -3.18
N THR A 218 1.09 8.29 -2.55
CA THR A 218 1.34 9.55 -3.26
C THR A 218 2.84 9.74 -3.43
N ASP A 219 3.30 9.79 -4.69
CA ASP A 219 4.65 10.22 -5.02
C ASP A 219 4.75 11.74 -4.92
N THR A 220 5.55 12.21 -3.96
CA THR A 220 5.73 13.63 -3.63
C THR A 220 6.77 14.33 -4.52
N SER A 221 7.37 13.62 -5.47
CA SER A 221 8.19 14.22 -6.54
C SER A 221 7.34 14.72 -7.72
N TYR A 222 6.08 14.29 -7.81
CA TYR A 222 5.10 14.68 -8.84
C TYR A 222 5.61 14.54 -10.28
N PRO A 223 6.15 13.37 -10.68
CA PRO A 223 6.82 13.26 -11.97
C PRO A 223 5.82 13.46 -13.11
N ASP A 224 6.24 14.20 -14.13
CA ASP A 224 5.47 14.51 -15.35
C ASP A 224 4.10 15.16 -15.09
N ILE A 225 3.90 15.84 -13.95
CA ILE A 225 2.62 16.49 -13.62
C ILE A 225 2.21 17.55 -14.65
N ALA A 226 3.19 18.21 -15.28
CA ALA A 226 2.98 19.24 -16.30
C ALA A 226 3.30 18.76 -17.72
N ALA A 227 3.42 17.44 -17.93
CA ALA A 227 3.66 16.89 -19.26
C ALA A 227 2.53 17.23 -20.25
N SER A 228 2.87 17.33 -21.54
CA SER A 228 1.90 17.64 -22.59
C SER A 228 0.68 16.70 -22.55
N GLY A 229 -0.53 17.28 -22.65
CA GLY A 229 -1.79 16.53 -22.59
C GLY A 229 -2.28 16.18 -21.19
N TRP A 230 -1.67 16.71 -20.12
CA TRP A 230 -2.09 16.48 -18.73
C TRP A 230 -3.57 16.79 -18.48
N GLN A 231 -4.19 17.69 -19.24
CA GLN A 231 -5.61 18.05 -19.11
C GLN A 231 -6.53 16.84 -19.29
N SER A 232 -6.14 15.86 -20.10
CA SER A 232 -6.88 14.61 -20.26
C SER A 232 -7.02 13.83 -18.94
N ARG A 233 -6.06 14.00 -18.01
CA ARG A 233 -6.03 13.33 -16.71
C ARG A 233 -7.11 13.87 -15.75
N LEU A 234 -7.65 15.07 -15.98
CA LEU A 234 -8.75 15.62 -15.19
C LEU A 234 -10.07 14.85 -15.38
N ASN A 235 -10.18 14.10 -16.48
CA ASN A 235 -11.35 13.28 -16.80
C ASN A 235 -11.06 11.83 -16.44
N GLN A 236 -11.96 11.21 -15.68
CA GLN A 236 -11.73 9.89 -15.11
C GLN A 236 -13.03 9.07 -15.11
N THR A 237 -12.89 7.77 -15.35
CA THR A 237 -14.00 6.85 -15.11
C THR A 237 -14.10 6.55 -13.61
N GLY A 238 -15.26 6.85 -13.02
CA GLY A 238 -15.53 6.64 -11.60
C GLY A 238 -16.10 5.25 -11.31
N MET A 239 -17.06 4.79 -12.12
CA MET A 239 -17.65 3.46 -12.02
C MET A 239 -18.09 2.98 -13.40
N PHE A 240 -17.67 1.77 -13.78
CA PHE A 240 -17.91 1.22 -15.11
C PHE A 240 -19.32 0.64 -15.25
N LYS A 241 -19.79 0.59 -16.50
CA LYS A 241 -21.08 -0.01 -16.87
C LYS A 241 -21.09 -1.54 -16.76
N GLU A 242 -19.91 -2.16 -16.70
CA GLU A 242 -19.71 -3.61 -16.64
C GLU A 242 -18.63 -3.96 -15.62
N TYR A 243 -18.61 -5.24 -15.22
CA TYR A 243 -17.56 -5.79 -14.38
C TYR A 243 -16.17 -5.71 -15.02
N THR A 244 -15.20 -5.19 -14.28
CA THR A 244 -13.77 -5.19 -14.64
C THR A 244 -12.99 -6.13 -13.71
N SER A 245 -12.33 -7.15 -14.26
CA SER A 245 -11.56 -8.13 -13.48
C SER A 245 -10.26 -7.56 -12.90
N GLY A 246 -9.79 -8.13 -11.78
CA GLY A 246 -8.46 -7.86 -11.20
C GLY A 246 -8.46 -6.73 -10.17
N GLY A 247 -7.29 -6.14 -9.89
CA GLY A 247 -7.12 -4.98 -8.98
C GLY A 247 -7.69 -3.65 -9.52
N TYR A 248 -8.57 -3.73 -10.53
CA TYR A 248 -9.25 -2.63 -11.23
C TYR A 248 -10.72 -2.59 -10.82
N LEU A 249 -11.02 -2.85 -9.54
CA LEU A 249 -12.40 -2.98 -9.03
C LEU A 249 -13.07 -1.62 -8.96
N HIS A 250 -13.43 -1.10 -10.13
CA HIS A 250 -14.32 0.03 -10.28
C HIS A 250 -15.79 -0.36 -10.15
N THR A 251 -16.05 -1.63 -9.81
CA THR A 251 -17.38 -2.19 -9.58
C THR A 251 -17.43 -2.80 -8.19
N LEU A 252 -18.62 -2.77 -7.57
CA LEU A 252 -18.92 -3.51 -6.34
C LEU A 252 -18.41 -4.97 -6.46
N GLN A 253 -17.56 -5.40 -5.52
CA GLN A 253 -17.11 -6.79 -5.41
C GLN A 253 -18.27 -7.66 -4.92
N GLY A 254 -19.10 -8.12 -5.84
CA GLY A 254 -20.20 -9.02 -5.52
C GLY A 254 -21.17 -8.44 -4.48
N TRP A 255 -21.35 -9.14 -3.34
CA TRP A 255 -22.23 -8.73 -2.23
C TRP A 255 -21.50 -7.99 -1.11
N THR A 256 -20.18 -7.80 -1.23
CA THR A 256 -19.34 -7.15 -0.22
C THR A 256 -18.93 -5.76 -0.68
N TYR A 257 -19.14 -4.76 0.17
CA TYR A 257 -18.69 -3.40 -0.10
C TYR A 257 -17.17 -3.34 -0.01
N THR A 258 -16.52 -2.91 -1.09
CA THR A 258 -15.09 -2.60 -1.06
C THR A 258 -14.85 -1.31 -0.27
N ASP A 259 -13.74 -1.23 0.45
CA ASP A 259 -13.25 0.00 1.05
C ASP A 259 -12.59 0.94 0.02
N TRP A 260 -12.55 0.53 -1.25
CA TRP A 260 -12.00 1.29 -2.37
C TRP A 260 -12.97 2.36 -2.86
N ASP A 261 -13.04 3.42 -2.08
CA ASP A 261 -13.99 4.53 -2.24
C ASP A 261 -13.33 5.89 -2.33
N SER A 262 -12.00 5.97 -2.24
CA SER A 262 -11.25 7.23 -2.13
C SER A 262 -10.21 7.40 -3.24
N ASP A 263 -10.03 8.62 -3.75
CA ASP A 263 -9.08 8.94 -4.83
C ASP A 263 -8.47 10.32 -4.62
N ARG A 264 -7.34 10.62 -5.29
CA ARG A 264 -6.65 11.90 -5.21
C ARG A 264 -6.23 12.38 -6.59
N MET A 265 -6.70 13.57 -6.95
CA MET A 265 -6.15 14.34 -8.05
C MET A 265 -5.12 15.33 -7.48
N VAL A 266 -3.89 15.26 -8.00
CA VAL A 266 -2.80 16.18 -7.68
C VAL A 266 -2.77 17.26 -8.75
N MET A 267 -2.79 18.52 -8.33
CA MET A 267 -2.94 19.68 -9.20
C MET A 267 -1.81 20.67 -8.95
N LEU A 268 -1.06 21.01 -10.00
CA LEU A 268 0.01 21.99 -9.95
C LEU A 268 -0.52 23.34 -10.40
N LYS A 269 -0.56 24.32 -9.49
CA LYS A 269 -0.89 25.70 -9.80
C LYS A 269 0.35 26.58 -9.77
N ARG A 270 0.44 27.54 -10.70
CA ARG A 270 1.45 28.61 -10.69
C ARG A 270 0.82 29.94 -10.28
N TYR A 271 1.59 30.76 -9.57
CA TYR A 271 1.19 32.05 -9.02
C TYR A 271 2.28 33.08 -9.34
N PRO A 272 1.93 34.32 -9.74
CA PRO A 272 2.92 35.32 -10.08
C PRO A 272 3.88 35.60 -8.93
N MET A 273 5.18 35.59 -9.20
CA MET A 273 6.22 35.89 -8.21
C MET A 273 6.07 37.31 -7.64
N THR A 274 5.50 38.23 -8.42
CA THR A 274 5.17 39.60 -7.99
C THR A 274 4.30 39.65 -6.74
N MET A 275 3.47 38.63 -6.46
CA MET A 275 2.70 38.55 -5.21
C MET A 275 3.60 38.51 -3.97
N LEU A 276 4.73 37.78 -4.06
CA LEU A 276 5.71 37.68 -2.97
C LEU A 276 6.60 38.93 -2.92
N GLU A 277 6.98 39.47 -4.08
CA GLU A 277 7.75 40.72 -4.18
C GLU A 277 6.99 41.90 -3.57
N ASP A 278 5.73 42.10 -3.95
CA ASP A 278 4.87 43.16 -3.43
C ASP A 278 4.61 43.02 -1.93
N ALA A 279 4.44 41.79 -1.44
CA ALA A 279 4.30 41.54 -0.01
C ALA A 279 5.58 41.92 0.75
N LYS A 280 6.76 41.52 0.25
CA LYS A 280 8.05 41.89 0.83
C LYS A 280 8.27 43.40 0.82
N ASN A 281 7.93 44.06 -0.29
CA ASN A 281 8.03 45.52 -0.45
C ASN A 281 7.08 46.27 0.51
N ARG A 282 5.94 45.68 0.88
CA ARG A 282 5.04 46.19 1.92
C ARG A 282 5.49 45.87 3.34
N GLY A 283 6.64 45.25 3.53
CA GLY A 283 7.19 44.90 4.84
C GLY A 283 6.60 43.63 5.47
N VAL A 284 5.96 42.76 4.68
CA VAL A 284 5.52 41.45 5.18
C VAL A 284 6.73 40.56 5.41
N ASP A 285 6.86 40.03 6.62
CA ASP A 285 7.80 38.95 6.92
C ASP A 285 7.29 37.66 6.27
N LEU A 286 7.82 37.35 5.08
CA LEU A 286 7.47 36.15 4.32
C LEU A 286 7.86 34.86 5.03
N SER A 287 8.82 34.90 5.97
CA SER A 287 9.29 33.72 6.70
C SER A 287 8.39 33.39 7.88
N ALA A 288 7.98 34.40 8.66
CA ALA A 288 7.14 34.21 9.82
C ALA A 288 5.65 34.18 9.45
N THR A 289 5.19 35.14 8.65
CA THR A 289 3.77 35.38 8.34
C THR A 289 3.38 34.76 7.00
N GLY A 290 4.14 35.01 5.94
CA GLY A 290 3.81 34.57 4.58
C GLY A 290 2.63 35.31 3.94
N ILE A 291 2.10 34.77 2.84
CA ILE A 291 0.90 35.29 2.14
C ILE A 291 -0.14 34.19 1.92
N PRO A 292 -1.45 34.48 1.97
CA PRO A 292 -2.46 33.51 1.60
C PRO A 292 -2.58 33.38 0.08
N VAL A 293 -2.78 32.16 -0.40
CA VAL A 293 -3.23 31.85 -1.76
C VAL A 293 -4.41 30.88 -1.70
N SER A 294 -5.40 31.09 -2.54
CA SER A 294 -6.59 30.23 -2.60
C SER A 294 -6.61 29.31 -3.82
N ASN A 295 -7.38 28.25 -3.70
CA ASN A 295 -7.78 27.40 -4.81
C ASN A 295 -9.25 27.01 -4.66
N LYS A 296 -9.96 26.92 -5.78
CA LYS A 296 -11.35 26.49 -5.87
C LYS A 296 -11.49 25.44 -6.96
N VAL A 297 -12.10 24.30 -6.62
CA VAL A 297 -12.22 23.14 -7.51
C VAL A 297 -13.64 22.60 -7.46
N THR A 298 -14.16 22.22 -8.62
CA THR A 298 -15.46 21.57 -8.79
C THR A 298 -15.28 20.20 -9.41
N VAL A 299 -15.86 19.16 -8.79
CA VAL A 299 -15.98 17.83 -9.39
C VAL A 299 -17.35 17.69 -10.03
N LYS A 300 -17.38 17.47 -11.35
CA LYS A 300 -18.61 17.18 -12.10
C LYS A 300 -18.73 15.67 -12.28
N THR A 301 -19.76 15.07 -11.70
CA THR A 301 -20.08 13.64 -11.83
C THR A 301 -21.17 13.46 -12.88
N LYS A 302 -20.89 12.72 -13.95
CA LYS A 302 -21.84 12.42 -15.03
C LYS A 302 -22.26 10.95 -14.94
N LEU A 303 -23.50 10.72 -14.52
CA LEU A 303 -24.08 9.38 -14.45
C LEU A 303 -24.39 8.84 -15.84
N ALA A 304 -24.33 7.52 -15.99
CA ALA A 304 -24.72 6.82 -17.21
C ALA A 304 -26.21 7.03 -17.56
N SER A 305 -27.04 7.37 -16.58
CA SER A 305 -28.44 7.78 -16.78
C SER A 305 -28.59 9.17 -17.44
N GLY A 306 -27.50 9.91 -17.61
CA GLY A 306 -27.49 11.27 -18.16
C GLY A 306 -27.57 12.38 -17.11
N LYS A 307 -27.86 12.05 -15.84
CA LYS A 307 -27.87 13.02 -14.74
C LYS A 307 -26.46 13.52 -14.43
N VAL A 308 -26.32 14.83 -14.25
CA VAL A 308 -25.08 15.48 -13.84
C VAL A 308 -25.22 16.00 -12.41
N MET A 309 -24.19 15.79 -11.59
CA MET A 309 -24.10 16.29 -10.22
C MET A 309 -22.76 17.01 -10.06
N THR A 310 -22.71 17.99 -9.17
CA THR A 310 -21.50 18.80 -8.95
C THR A 310 -21.25 18.96 -7.46
N GLU A 311 -19.99 18.88 -7.07
CA GLU A 311 -19.51 19.22 -5.73
C GLU A 311 -18.35 20.21 -5.87
N THR A 312 -18.35 21.27 -5.07
CA THR A 312 -17.33 22.34 -5.13
C THR A 312 -16.73 22.53 -3.76
N ASP A 313 -15.42 22.71 -3.71
CA ASP A 313 -14.69 23.03 -2.49
C ASP A 313 -13.69 24.17 -2.73
N THR A 314 -13.33 24.89 -1.68
CA THR A 314 -12.39 26.03 -1.70
C THR A 314 -11.45 25.93 -0.52
N ALA A 315 -10.16 26.04 -0.78
CA ALA A 315 -9.12 25.96 0.23
C ALA A 315 -8.15 27.13 0.11
N THR A 316 -7.60 27.54 1.25
CA THR A 316 -6.57 28.59 1.32
C THR A 316 -5.33 28.02 2.00
N ALA A 317 -4.17 28.37 1.49
CA ALA A 317 -2.89 28.00 2.08
C ALA A 317 -2.00 29.23 2.27
N THR A 318 -1.24 29.24 3.37
CA THR A 318 -0.24 30.28 3.62
C THR A 318 1.10 29.86 3.02
N VAL A 319 1.56 30.63 2.05
CA VAL A 319 2.86 30.49 1.39
C VAL A 319 3.89 31.27 2.19
N LYS A 320 4.91 30.57 2.68
CA LYS A 320 6.03 31.16 3.41
C LYS A 320 7.31 30.98 2.63
N VAL A 321 8.20 31.96 2.74
CA VAL A 321 9.54 31.91 2.16
C VAL A 321 10.53 31.90 3.33
N GLY A 322 11.01 30.71 3.66
CA GLY A 322 11.98 30.53 4.75
C GLY A 322 13.34 31.11 4.40
N ASN A 323 14.05 31.60 5.42
CA ASN A 323 15.48 31.87 5.31
C ASN A 323 16.25 30.56 5.20
N TYR A 324 17.41 30.59 4.55
CA TYR A 324 18.28 29.43 4.50
C TYR A 324 18.81 29.10 5.90
N THR A 325 18.59 27.86 6.37
CA THR A 325 19.10 27.41 7.68
C THR A 325 20.00 26.19 7.60
N GLY A 326 20.11 25.55 6.43
CA GLY A 326 20.67 24.20 6.28
C GLY A 326 19.87 23.16 7.06
N ALA A 327 20.26 21.90 6.91
CA ALA A 327 19.67 20.75 7.58
C ALA A 327 20.78 19.78 8.01
N ASN A 328 20.63 19.23 9.20
CA ASN A 328 21.46 18.15 9.73
C ASN A 328 20.59 17.31 10.67
N ASN A 329 19.91 16.34 10.08
CA ASN A 329 19.03 15.43 10.80
C ASN A 329 19.58 14.01 10.69
N ILE A 330 19.38 13.23 11.75
CA ILE A 330 19.68 11.80 11.77
C ILE A 330 18.52 11.04 12.39
N TRP A 331 18.21 9.90 11.79
CA TRP A 331 17.26 8.93 12.31
C TRP A 331 17.86 7.53 12.29
N LYS A 332 17.37 6.69 13.19
CA LYS A 332 17.68 5.27 13.21
C LYS A 332 16.40 4.50 13.45
N TYR A 333 16.26 3.43 12.69
CA TYR A 333 15.04 2.64 12.65
C TYR A 333 15.37 1.15 12.67
N ASP A 334 14.47 0.38 13.24
CA ASP A 334 14.19 -0.97 12.77
C ASP A 334 13.85 -0.90 11.28
N TYR A 335 14.61 -1.65 10.48
CA TYR A 335 14.50 -1.66 9.03
C TYR A 335 13.09 -2.00 8.51
N ASN A 336 12.36 -2.89 9.19
CA ASN A 336 11.07 -3.38 8.69
C ASN A 336 9.88 -2.53 9.18
N ASN A 337 10.08 -1.66 10.17
CA ASN A 337 9.00 -0.91 10.79
C ASN A 337 9.51 0.41 11.38
N HIS A 338 9.71 1.42 10.52
CA HIS A 338 10.15 2.76 10.91
C HIS A 338 9.23 3.44 11.93
N SER A 339 7.92 3.14 11.93
CA SER A 339 6.94 3.85 12.76
C SER A 339 6.81 3.30 14.19
N TYR A 340 6.89 1.97 14.36
CA TYR A 340 6.66 1.35 15.67
C TYR A 340 7.85 0.53 16.17
N GLY A 341 8.75 0.13 15.28
CA GLY A 341 9.84 -0.81 15.53
C GLY A 341 9.42 -2.14 16.16
N GLY A 342 10.39 -2.89 16.66
CA GLY A 342 10.20 -4.17 17.35
C GLY A 342 9.82 -5.33 16.45
N SER A 343 10.30 -5.34 15.21
CA SER A 343 10.03 -6.39 14.24
C SER A 343 10.58 -7.74 14.70
N ASN A 344 9.79 -8.77 14.49
CA ASN A 344 10.12 -10.13 14.92
C ASN A 344 11.15 -10.77 13.99
N MET A 345 12.27 -11.18 14.58
CA MET A 345 13.27 -12.09 14.03
C MET A 345 12.91 -13.50 14.47
N SER A 346 11.96 -14.11 13.74
CA SER A 346 11.35 -15.38 14.13
C SER A 346 12.36 -16.51 14.25
N GLY A 347 12.28 -17.23 15.38
CA GLY A 347 13.16 -18.34 15.72
C GLY A 347 14.57 -17.94 16.16
N ALA A 348 15.01 -16.70 15.93
CA ALA A 348 16.39 -16.27 16.20
C ALA A 348 16.83 -16.57 17.64
N LEU A 349 15.91 -16.44 18.60
CA LEU A 349 16.14 -16.77 20.00
C LEU A 349 16.48 -18.25 20.21
N GLU A 350 15.73 -19.17 19.59
CA GLU A 350 15.97 -20.61 19.73
C GLU A 350 17.28 -21.03 19.05
N PHE A 351 17.58 -20.51 17.85
CA PHE A 351 18.82 -20.86 17.14
C PHE A 351 20.07 -20.47 17.94
N VAL A 352 20.13 -19.24 18.47
CA VAL A 352 21.30 -18.78 19.26
C VAL A 352 21.43 -19.56 20.57
N LEU A 353 20.32 -19.83 21.26
CA LEU A 353 20.35 -20.67 22.46
C LEU A 353 20.82 -22.11 22.18
N ASN A 354 20.59 -22.63 20.98
CA ASN A 354 21.08 -23.95 20.55
C ASN A 354 22.49 -23.90 19.91
N GLY A 355 23.20 -22.77 19.99
CA GLY A 355 24.60 -22.69 19.58
C GLY A 355 24.85 -22.27 18.13
N GLU A 356 23.85 -21.70 17.44
CA GLU A 356 23.99 -21.24 16.05
C GLU A 356 24.13 -19.71 15.98
N ASN A 357 25.08 -19.19 15.19
CA ASN A 357 25.11 -17.77 14.83
C ASN A 357 23.83 -17.39 14.09
N ARG A 358 23.34 -16.16 14.34
CA ARG A 358 22.09 -15.72 13.73
C ARG A 358 22.11 -14.28 13.28
N GLU A 359 21.91 -14.09 11.98
CA GLU A 359 21.59 -12.78 11.42
C GLU A 359 20.20 -12.31 11.88
N LEU A 360 20.13 -11.06 12.34
CA LEU A 360 18.89 -10.43 12.77
C LEU A 360 18.16 -9.82 11.56
N ARG A 361 17.57 -10.70 10.75
CA ARG A 361 16.68 -10.33 9.65
C ARG A 361 15.53 -11.31 9.51
N ASN A 362 14.38 -10.80 9.09
CA ASN A 362 13.17 -11.61 8.90
C ASN A 362 13.26 -12.47 7.61
N ARG A 363 13.85 -11.92 6.54
CA ARG A 363 14.09 -12.57 5.24
C ARG A 363 15.43 -12.12 4.67
N GLY A 364 15.95 -12.86 3.68
CA GLY A 364 17.24 -12.57 3.05
C GLY A 364 17.38 -11.15 2.52
N GLN A 365 16.34 -10.58 1.91
CA GLN A 365 16.39 -9.21 1.38
C GLN A 365 16.36 -8.10 2.45
N TYR A 366 15.90 -8.41 3.67
CA TYR A 366 15.74 -7.44 4.74
C TYR A 366 17.02 -7.27 5.56
N LYS A 367 17.07 -6.19 6.32
CA LYS A 367 18.21 -5.77 7.14
C LYS A 367 17.78 -5.67 8.61
N THR A 368 18.73 -5.38 9.49
CA THR A 368 18.46 -5.22 10.93
C THR A 368 18.03 -3.79 11.25
N PHE A 369 18.91 -2.81 10.94
CA PHE A 369 18.65 -1.40 11.21
C PHE A 369 18.88 -0.55 9.96
N GLU A 370 18.12 0.53 9.81
CA GLU A 370 18.37 1.61 8.86
C GLU A 370 18.83 2.85 9.64
N THR A 371 19.96 3.43 9.25
CA THR A 371 20.41 4.74 9.72
C THR A 371 20.27 5.74 8.57
N GLU A 372 19.45 6.77 8.75
CA GLU A 372 19.16 7.79 7.73
C GLU A 372 19.71 9.14 8.18
N VAL A 373 20.43 9.83 7.29
CA VAL A 373 20.98 11.16 7.52
C VAL A 373 20.57 12.10 6.41
N GLU A 374 19.94 13.20 6.76
CA GLU A 374 19.68 14.33 5.86
C GLU A 374 20.69 15.43 6.11
N GLY A 375 21.35 15.89 5.06
CA GLY A 375 22.39 16.90 5.13
C GLY A 375 22.26 18.00 4.08
N SER A 376 22.56 19.22 4.51
CA SER A 376 22.73 20.42 3.68
C SER A 376 23.87 21.27 4.23
N PRO A 377 24.51 22.13 3.42
CA PRO A 377 25.55 23.03 3.93
C PRO A 377 24.96 23.96 5.00
N ARG A 378 25.73 24.41 5.98
CA ARG A 378 25.19 25.34 6.99
C ARG A 378 25.30 26.77 6.55
N THR A 379 26.33 27.08 5.77
CA THR A 379 26.40 28.39 5.12
C THR A 379 25.52 28.39 3.88
N GLU A 380 24.84 29.51 3.66
CA GLU A 380 24.02 29.69 2.47
C GLU A 380 24.90 29.53 1.22
N PRO A 381 24.51 28.68 0.25
CA PRO A 381 25.25 28.54 -0.99
C PRO A 381 25.30 29.85 -1.79
N ILE A 382 26.34 30.00 -2.61
CA ILE A 382 26.47 31.14 -3.51
C ILE A 382 25.68 30.83 -4.77
N TYR A 383 24.80 31.74 -5.19
CA TYR A 383 23.98 31.60 -6.40
C TYR A 383 24.44 32.56 -7.49
N ASN A 384 24.62 32.04 -8.71
CA ASN A 384 24.97 32.84 -9.88
C ASN A 384 23.71 33.12 -10.71
N ASN A 385 23.21 34.36 -10.66
CA ASN A 385 22.02 34.76 -11.41
C ASN A 385 22.18 34.70 -12.94
N ALA A 386 23.41 34.74 -13.46
CA ALA A 386 23.66 34.71 -14.90
C ALA A 386 23.58 33.29 -15.47
N THR A 387 24.04 32.28 -14.72
CA THR A 387 24.03 30.88 -15.15
C THR A 387 22.86 30.08 -14.57
N GLY A 388 22.24 30.55 -13.48
CA GLY A 388 21.21 29.80 -12.74
C GLY A 388 21.77 28.70 -11.85
N GLU A 389 23.10 28.63 -11.70
CA GLU A 389 23.79 27.60 -10.93
C GLU A 389 24.13 28.09 -9.52
N TYR A 390 24.29 27.15 -8.59
CA TYR A 390 24.77 27.41 -7.25
C TYR A 390 26.05 26.64 -6.94
N THR A 391 26.86 27.22 -6.06
CA THR A 391 28.04 26.58 -5.50
C THR A 391 27.88 26.49 -3.98
N ALA A 392 27.95 25.27 -3.45
CA ALA A 392 28.06 25.03 -2.02
C ALA A 392 29.52 24.70 -1.68
N LYS A 393 29.96 25.09 -0.49
CA LYS A 393 31.27 24.68 0.03
C LYS A 393 31.22 23.21 0.43
N PRO A 394 32.32 22.44 0.32
CA PRO A 394 32.38 21.08 0.84
C PRO A 394 32.02 20.99 2.32
N TYR A 395 31.09 20.09 2.64
CA TYR A 395 30.71 19.76 4.01
C TYR A 395 30.69 18.26 4.19
N THR A 396 31.09 17.80 5.37
CA THR A 396 31.31 16.39 5.68
C THR A 396 30.45 15.95 6.84
N ALA A 397 29.75 14.83 6.66
CA ALA A 397 29.10 14.09 7.73
C ALA A 397 29.95 12.89 8.13
N GLU A 398 30.23 12.80 9.42
CA GLU A 398 30.81 11.62 10.07
C GLU A 398 29.71 10.91 10.86
N ILE A 399 29.25 9.78 10.36
CA ILE A 399 28.09 9.03 10.86
C ILE A 399 28.62 7.82 11.60
N GLU A 400 28.27 7.64 12.87
CA GLU A 400 28.78 6.54 13.70
C GLU A 400 27.61 5.74 14.28
N GLU A 401 27.67 4.42 14.10
CA GLU A 401 26.74 3.48 14.70
C GLU A 401 27.06 3.30 16.18
N GLY A 402 26.03 3.37 17.01
CA GLY A 402 26.13 3.22 18.46
C GLY A 402 26.30 1.76 18.89
N PRO A 403 26.62 1.54 20.18
CA PRO A 403 26.75 0.20 20.74
C PRO A 403 25.42 -0.57 20.68
N LEU A 404 25.55 -1.91 20.65
CA LEU A 404 24.41 -2.83 20.71
C LEU A 404 24.05 -3.10 22.17
N TYR A 405 22.75 -3.13 22.47
CA TYR A 405 22.20 -3.42 23.80
C TYR A 405 21.17 -4.54 23.74
N SER A 406 21.13 -5.38 24.77
CA SER A 406 19.91 -6.08 25.15
C SER A 406 19.00 -5.10 25.93
N SER A 407 17.75 -5.00 25.50
CA SER A 407 16.81 -3.98 25.97
C SER A 407 15.42 -4.53 26.31
N SER A 408 15.29 -5.85 26.47
CA SER A 408 13.99 -6.56 26.62
C SER A 408 13.13 -6.03 27.77
N LYS A 409 13.74 -5.81 28.93
CA LYS A 409 13.10 -5.21 30.10
C LYS A 409 12.53 -3.84 29.78
N MET A 410 13.32 -2.97 29.15
CA MET A 410 12.92 -1.59 28.85
C MET A 410 11.91 -1.51 27.71
N ASN A 411 12.05 -2.33 26.66
CA ASN A 411 11.06 -2.43 25.60
C ASN A 411 9.69 -2.88 26.13
N ARG A 412 9.64 -3.78 27.12
CA ARG A 412 8.39 -4.21 27.77
C ARG A 412 7.76 -3.14 28.66
N LEU A 413 8.57 -2.40 29.43
CA LEU A 413 8.07 -1.45 30.43
C LEU A 413 7.85 -0.04 29.86
N ARG A 414 8.75 0.43 29.01
CA ARG A 414 8.92 1.85 28.63
C ARG A 414 9.43 2.03 27.19
N GLY A 415 9.08 1.14 26.25
CA GLY A 415 9.58 1.20 24.87
C GLY A 415 9.30 2.51 24.11
N ASN A 416 8.27 3.27 24.52
CA ASN A 416 7.93 4.57 23.93
C ASN A 416 8.73 5.75 24.51
N TYR A 417 9.52 5.53 25.57
CA TYR A 417 10.38 6.55 26.16
C TYR A 417 11.67 6.68 25.32
N SER A 418 12.38 7.80 25.47
CA SER A 418 13.61 8.03 24.70
C SER A 418 14.65 6.95 24.97
N PHE A 419 15.45 6.62 23.96
CA PHE A 419 16.55 5.66 24.07
C PHE A 419 17.51 6.05 25.20
N SER A 420 17.90 7.33 25.28
CA SER A 420 18.79 7.89 26.30
C SER A 420 18.30 7.65 27.73
N SER A 421 17.00 7.80 27.98
CA SER A 421 16.42 7.59 29.31
C SER A 421 16.42 6.13 29.76
N ASN A 422 16.54 5.19 28.81
CA ASN A 422 16.56 3.76 29.07
C ASN A 422 17.98 3.18 29.18
N ILE A 423 19.02 3.86 28.67
CA ILE A 423 20.42 3.37 28.67
C ILE A 423 20.88 2.81 30.02
N PRO A 424 20.63 3.46 31.18
CA PRO A 424 21.11 2.96 32.47
C PRO A 424 20.55 1.59 32.87
N ASP A 425 19.39 1.20 32.33
CA ASP A 425 18.67 -0.04 32.63
C ASP A 425 18.80 -1.10 31.52
N MET A 426 19.55 -0.80 30.46
CA MET A 426 19.85 -1.73 29.37
C MET A 426 21.18 -2.44 29.60
N THR A 427 21.31 -3.66 29.07
CA THR A 427 22.57 -4.42 29.13
C THR A 427 23.35 -4.17 27.85
N LYS A 428 24.45 -3.43 27.92
CA LYS A 428 25.37 -3.28 26.79
C LYS A 428 25.98 -4.64 26.44
N LEU A 429 25.90 -5.04 25.18
CA LEU A 429 26.49 -6.30 24.71
C LEU A 429 28.01 -6.21 24.62
N GLN A 430 28.69 -7.35 24.77
CA GLN A 430 30.12 -7.46 24.49
C GLN A 430 30.34 -7.47 22.97
N ASP A 431 31.54 -7.05 22.54
CA ASP A 431 31.89 -6.99 21.12
C ASP A 431 31.82 -8.36 20.43
N GLU A 432 31.99 -9.46 21.18
CA GLU A 432 31.92 -10.83 20.67
C GLU A 432 30.48 -11.38 20.65
N ASP A 433 29.54 -10.76 21.36
CA ASP A 433 28.14 -11.22 21.44
C ASP A 433 27.36 -10.94 20.15
N ALA A 434 27.68 -9.83 19.49
CA ALA A 434 27.04 -9.42 18.24
C ALA A 434 27.94 -8.51 17.40
N THR A 435 27.98 -8.75 16.10
CA THR A 435 28.83 -8.02 15.15
C THR A 435 28.02 -7.55 13.93
N TYR A 436 28.51 -6.54 13.24
CA TYR A 436 27.97 -6.12 11.95
C TYR A 436 28.54 -6.99 10.83
N LYS A 437 27.66 -7.68 10.10
CA LYS A 437 28.02 -8.59 9.02
C LYS A 437 28.16 -7.90 7.66
N SER A 438 27.25 -6.98 7.38
CA SER A 438 27.22 -6.25 6.12
C SER A 438 26.51 -4.91 6.27
N VAL A 439 26.76 -4.00 5.34
CA VAL A 439 26.02 -2.75 5.19
C VAL A 439 25.61 -2.54 3.73
N ALA A 440 24.42 -2.01 3.49
CA ALA A 440 24.01 -1.51 2.19
C ALA A 440 23.84 0.01 2.26
N ILE A 441 24.44 0.73 1.31
CA ILE A 441 24.40 2.20 1.29
C ILE A 441 23.55 2.70 0.12
N LYS A 442 22.68 3.68 0.38
CA LYS A 442 21.99 4.46 -0.65
C LYS A 442 22.25 5.94 -0.39
N LEU A 443 22.41 6.69 -1.48
CA LEU A 443 22.57 8.12 -1.44
C LEU A 443 21.64 8.73 -2.50
N THR A 444 20.87 9.72 -2.09
CA THR A 444 20.05 10.54 -2.97
C THR A 444 20.49 11.97 -2.76
N SER A 445 20.88 12.66 -3.83
CA SER A 445 21.47 14.00 -3.76
C SER A 445 20.69 14.93 -4.69
N HIS A 446 20.47 16.15 -4.22
CA HIS A 446 19.61 17.12 -4.88
C HIS A 446 20.28 18.48 -4.99
N ASP A 447 20.02 19.12 -6.13
CA ASP A 447 20.44 20.48 -6.37
C ASP A 447 19.50 21.51 -5.72
N GLY A 448 20.03 22.71 -5.54
CA GLY A 448 19.30 23.84 -4.96
C GLY A 448 19.00 24.87 -6.01
N MET A 449 17.78 25.41 -5.97
CA MET A 449 17.36 26.51 -6.82
C MET A 449 17.06 27.72 -5.95
N LYS A 450 17.49 28.90 -6.40
CA LYS A 450 17.20 30.17 -5.73
C LYS A 450 16.20 30.98 -6.55
N SER A 451 15.16 31.46 -5.90
CA SER A 451 14.16 32.34 -6.50
C SER A 451 14.61 33.80 -6.48
N VAL A 452 13.98 34.64 -7.30
CA VAL A 452 14.23 36.09 -7.33
C VAL A 452 13.92 36.78 -6.00
N ILE A 453 13.01 36.22 -5.18
CA ILE A 453 12.70 36.75 -3.84
C ILE A 453 13.75 36.36 -2.78
N GLY A 454 14.71 35.49 -3.15
CA GLY A 454 15.82 35.01 -2.34
C GLY A 454 15.56 33.68 -1.63
N GLY A 455 14.37 33.10 -1.77
CA GLY A 455 14.02 31.81 -1.19
C GLY A 455 14.68 30.66 -1.93
N TRP A 456 15.13 29.66 -1.18
CA TRP A 456 15.69 28.42 -1.74
C TRP A 456 14.64 27.32 -1.82
N THR A 457 14.79 26.44 -2.81
CA THR A 457 13.99 25.23 -2.96
C THR A 457 14.91 24.11 -3.45
N THR A 458 14.85 22.95 -2.79
CA THR A 458 15.49 21.73 -3.27
C THR A 458 14.84 21.31 -4.58
N ASP A 459 15.61 21.02 -5.62
CA ASP A 459 15.09 20.35 -6.82
C ASP A 459 14.76 18.90 -6.48
N ASN A 460 13.50 18.52 -6.66
CA ASN A 460 13.04 17.16 -6.39
C ASN A 460 13.72 16.09 -7.26
N ASN A 461 14.35 16.47 -8.37
CA ASN A 461 15.08 15.51 -9.18
C ASN A 461 16.42 15.16 -8.52
N GLU A 462 16.71 13.86 -8.42
CA GLU A 462 18.00 13.37 -7.95
C GLU A 462 19.05 13.62 -9.03
N ASP A 463 20.23 14.15 -8.65
CA ASP A 463 21.41 13.98 -9.51
C ASP A 463 21.88 12.53 -9.41
N VAL A 464 21.33 11.69 -10.29
CA VAL A 464 21.64 10.26 -10.32
C VAL A 464 23.13 9.99 -10.56
N THR A 465 23.87 10.92 -11.18
CA THR A 465 25.30 10.77 -11.47
C THR A 465 26.18 10.93 -10.25
N GLN A 466 25.67 11.56 -9.18
CA GLN A 466 26.44 11.88 -7.97
C GLN A 466 27.73 12.66 -8.28
N SER A 467 27.71 13.47 -9.34
CA SER A 467 28.87 14.21 -9.87
C SER A 467 29.55 15.14 -8.85
N ARG A 468 28.82 15.60 -7.82
CA ARG A 468 29.30 16.49 -6.75
C ARG A 468 29.46 15.76 -5.40
N SER A 469 29.39 14.44 -5.42
CA SER A 469 29.66 13.59 -4.24
C SER A 469 31.13 13.18 -4.21
N HIS A 470 31.73 13.27 -3.04
CA HIS A 470 33.01 12.62 -2.79
C HIS A 470 32.79 11.14 -2.45
N PRO A 471 33.83 10.30 -2.53
CA PRO A 471 33.73 8.90 -2.13
C PRO A 471 33.19 8.74 -0.71
N ILE A 472 32.28 7.80 -0.51
CA ILE A 472 31.79 7.42 0.83
C ILE A 472 32.82 6.49 1.44
N GLU A 473 33.43 6.87 2.56
CA GLU A 473 34.36 6.00 3.27
C GLU A 473 33.61 5.15 4.30
N ILE A 474 33.94 3.85 4.36
CA ILE A 474 33.44 2.93 5.37
C ILE A 474 34.59 2.60 6.31
N TRP A 475 34.37 2.82 7.59
CA TRP A 475 35.34 2.62 8.67
C TRP A 475 34.80 1.57 9.64
N THR A 476 35.65 0.62 10.02
CA THR A 476 35.30 -0.51 10.87
C THR A 476 36.16 -0.52 12.13
N ARG A 477 35.58 -0.96 13.24
CA ARG A 477 36.29 -1.31 14.47
C ARG A 477 36.09 -2.79 14.71
N LYS A 478 37.16 -3.57 14.90
CA LYS A 478 37.01 -5.00 15.21
C LYS A 478 36.78 -5.22 16.70
N SER A 479 36.24 -6.39 17.06
CA SER A 479 36.03 -6.78 18.45
C SER A 479 37.32 -6.66 19.27
N GLY A 480 37.24 -5.95 20.39
CA GLY A 480 38.38 -5.70 21.28
C GLY A 480 39.31 -4.54 20.86
N GLU A 481 39.11 -3.95 19.68
CA GLU A 481 39.85 -2.76 19.25
C GLU A 481 39.16 -1.47 19.74
N ASN A 482 39.97 -0.45 20.01
CA ASN A 482 39.50 0.87 20.48
C ASN A 482 39.42 1.92 19.38
N SER A 483 39.97 1.65 18.19
CA SER A 483 40.11 2.62 17.11
C SER A 483 39.45 2.13 15.84
N TYR A 484 38.84 3.06 15.09
CA TYR A 484 38.32 2.79 13.75
C TYR A 484 39.46 2.82 12.73
N THR A 485 39.42 1.89 11.78
CA THR A 485 40.28 1.87 10.58
C THR A 485 39.42 1.91 9.32
N ARG A 486 39.91 2.55 8.25
CA ARG A 486 39.16 2.60 7.00
C ARG A 486 39.19 1.21 6.37
N TYR A 487 38.00 0.67 6.13
CA TYR A 487 37.84 -0.62 5.46
C TYR A 487 37.87 -0.45 3.94
N GLY A 488 37.24 0.60 3.42
CA GLY A 488 37.16 0.84 1.99
C GLY A 488 36.34 2.07 1.67
N LYS A 489 36.02 2.25 0.39
CA LYS A 489 35.21 3.38 -0.08
C LYS A 489 34.30 3.00 -1.23
N ILE A 490 33.20 3.75 -1.37
CA ILE A 490 32.32 3.72 -2.53
C ILE A 490 32.66 4.91 -3.41
N THR A 491 32.90 4.66 -4.70
CA THR A 491 33.07 5.69 -5.73
C THR A 491 31.92 5.67 -6.73
N PHE A 492 31.69 6.78 -7.40
CA PHE A 492 30.65 6.96 -8.41
C PHE A 492 31.30 7.13 -9.78
N ASP A 493 30.79 6.43 -10.80
CA ASP A 493 31.19 6.68 -12.18
C ASP A 493 30.35 7.79 -12.84
N SER A 494 30.61 8.10 -14.12
CA SER A 494 29.88 9.16 -14.84
C SER A 494 28.38 8.89 -15.03
N THR A 495 27.93 7.65 -14.80
CA THR A 495 26.50 7.27 -14.82
C THR A 495 25.90 7.25 -13.43
N GLY A 496 26.72 7.47 -12.39
CA GLY A 496 26.32 7.37 -10.99
C GLY A 496 26.28 5.95 -10.46
N LYS A 497 26.91 4.99 -11.14
CA LYS A 497 27.04 3.62 -10.65
C LYS A 497 27.98 3.57 -9.45
N TYR A 498 27.56 2.86 -8.41
CA TYR A 498 28.34 2.76 -7.17
C TYR A 498 29.31 1.60 -7.31
N THR A 499 30.58 1.81 -6.98
CA THR A 499 31.56 0.72 -6.85
C THR A 499 32.20 0.79 -5.48
N PHE A 500 32.02 -0.26 -4.67
CA PHE A 500 32.76 -0.41 -3.43
C PHE A 500 34.10 -1.11 -3.69
N THR A 501 35.17 -0.63 -3.06
CA THR A 501 36.47 -1.30 -3.05
C THR A 501 37.05 -1.22 -1.65
N SER A 502 37.43 -2.37 -1.09
CA SER A 502 38.18 -2.41 0.17
C SER A 502 39.60 -1.88 -0.02
N ASP A 503 40.18 -1.30 1.03
CA ASP A 503 41.52 -0.68 0.98
C ASP A 503 42.62 -1.74 0.72
N ASP A 504 42.37 -3.01 1.07
CA ASP A 504 43.25 -4.14 0.74
C ASP A 504 43.03 -4.72 -0.68
N GLY A 505 42.00 -4.24 -1.40
CA GLY A 505 41.64 -4.69 -2.75
C GLY A 505 40.97 -6.07 -2.83
N ASN A 506 40.76 -6.76 -1.71
CA ASN A 506 40.25 -8.15 -1.70
C ASN A 506 38.73 -8.24 -1.90
N THR A 507 38.00 -7.17 -1.60
CA THR A 507 36.54 -7.10 -1.73
C THR A 507 36.16 -5.97 -2.65
N VAL A 508 35.48 -6.32 -3.75
CA VAL A 508 34.88 -5.37 -4.68
C VAL A 508 33.40 -5.72 -4.84
N VAL A 509 32.54 -4.73 -4.67
CA VAL A 509 31.10 -4.87 -4.96
C VAL A 509 30.75 -3.91 -6.07
N ASP A 510 30.46 -4.48 -7.23
CA ASP A 510 30.04 -3.74 -8.40
C ASP A 510 28.55 -3.39 -8.34
N ASP A 511 28.20 -2.18 -8.77
CA ASP A 511 26.85 -1.63 -8.66
C ASP A 511 26.32 -1.76 -7.22
N ALA A 512 27.08 -1.20 -6.27
CA ALA A 512 26.85 -1.35 -4.84
C ALA A 512 25.62 -0.59 -4.30
N LYS A 513 24.86 0.14 -5.14
CA LYS A 513 23.72 0.97 -4.69
C LYS A 513 22.66 0.10 -4.03
N GLY A 514 22.52 0.21 -2.71
CA GLY A 514 21.63 -0.61 -1.91
C GLY A 514 21.95 -2.11 -1.86
N LYS A 515 23.10 -2.56 -2.40
CA LYS A 515 23.57 -3.94 -2.28
C LYS A 515 24.39 -4.12 -1.01
N GLU A 516 24.37 -5.33 -0.46
CA GLU A 516 25.18 -5.66 0.72
C GLU A 516 26.67 -5.64 0.38
N ILE A 517 27.40 -4.80 1.11
CA ILE A 517 28.85 -4.81 1.18
C ILE A 517 29.23 -5.68 2.38
N PRO A 518 29.89 -6.83 2.17
CA PRO A 518 30.33 -7.67 3.27
C PRO A 518 31.41 -6.94 4.07
N LEU A 519 31.31 -7.02 5.39
CA LEU A 519 32.27 -6.41 6.32
C LEU A 519 33.32 -7.43 6.75
N PRO A 520 34.51 -6.99 7.19
CA PRO A 520 35.49 -7.87 7.81
C PRO A 520 34.87 -8.64 8.98
N ALA A 521 35.32 -9.89 9.16
CA ALA A 521 34.90 -10.69 10.31
C ALA A 521 35.17 -9.94 11.63
N ASN A 522 34.30 -10.13 12.61
CA ASN A 522 34.36 -9.51 13.94
C ASN A 522 34.25 -7.98 13.93
N THR A 523 33.51 -7.38 12.99
CA THR A 523 33.26 -5.92 12.99
C THR A 523 32.28 -5.55 14.11
N SER A 524 32.75 -4.95 15.19
CA SER A 524 31.94 -4.54 16.36
C SER A 524 31.56 -3.04 16.37
N GLY A 525 32.04 -2.26 15.40
CA GLY A 525 31.65 -0.86 15.22
C GLY A 525 31.73 -0.42 13.77
N LEU A 526 30.84 0.51 13.39
CA LEU A 526 30.78 1.09 12.05
C LEU A 526 30.74 2.61 12.10
N LYS A 527 31.51 3.21 11.19
CA LYS A 527 31.50 4.64 10.94
C LYS A 527 31.55 4.90 9.43
N TYR A 528 30.87 5.94 8.99
CA TYR A 528 30.85 6.39 7.61
C TYR A 528 31.34 7.84 7.55
N LYS A 529 32.06 8.18 6.49
CA LYS A 529 32.44 9.57 6.19
C LYS A 529 31.99 9.92 4.79
N TYR A 530 31.18 10.95 4.67
CA TYR A 530 30.66 11.41 3.40
C TYR A 530 30.80 12.93 3.26
N THR A 531 31.48 13.36 2.20
CA THR A 531 31.64 14.77 1.85
C THR A 531 30.78 15.08 0.62
N SER A 532 29.98 16.14 0.72
CA SER A 532 29.04 16.57 -0.29
C SER A 532 29.27 18.03 -0.66
N GLU A 533 28.99 18.37 -1.91
CA GLU A 533 28.84 19.74 -2.38
C GLU A 533 27.42 20.02 -2.91
N TYR A 534 26.46 19.13 -2.66
CA TYR A 534 25.04 19.32 -3.02
C TYR A 534 24.32 20.27 -2.06
N TYR A 535 23.20 20.85 -2.51
CA TYR A 535 22.30 21.63 -1.67
C TYR A 535 21.64 20.78 -0.59
N ASN A 536 21.23 19.56 -0.95
CA ASN A 536 20.68 18.59 0.00
C ASN A 536 21.06 17.17 -0.40
N TYR A 537 21.20 16.29 0.58
CA TYR A 537 21.26 14.86 0.36
C TYR A 537 20.51 14.07 1.43
N ASN A 538 20.17 12.84 1.09
CA ASN A 538 19.72 11.79 1.98
C ASN A 538 20.65 10.59 1.87
N PHE A 539 21.33 10.27 2.96
CA PHE A 539 22.22 9.12 3.09
C PHE A 539 21.52 8.04 3.92
N LYS A 540 21.52 6.79 3.44
CA LYS A 540 20.98 5.64 4.18
C LYS A 540 22.03 4.54 4.29
N ALA A 541 22.18 4.01 5.50
CA ALA A 541 22.97 2.82 5.79
C ALA A 541 22.09 1.73 6.40
N ASP A 542 21.87 0.66 5.65
CA ASP A 542 21.08 -0.49 6.09
C ASP A 542 22.04 -1.60 6.55
N THR A 543 22.08 -1.84 7.86
CA THR A 543 23.04 -2.76 8.50
C THR A 543 22.43 -4.12 8.80
N VAL A 544 23.25 -5.16 8.71
CA VAL A 544 22.91 -6.51 9.19
C VAL A 544 23.75 -6.80 10.42
N VAL A 545 23.09 -7.11 11.52
CA VAL A 545 23.72 -7.58 12.76
C VAL A 545 23.64 -9.11 12.79
N GLU A 546 24.76 -9.77 13.11
CA GLU A 546 24.84 -11.18 13.42
C GLU A 546 25.08 -11.35 14.93
N VAL A 547 24.23 -12.12 15.60
CA VAL A 547 24.37 -12.47 17.01
C VAL A 547 25.09 -13.80 17.12
N HIS A 548 26.02 -13.90 18.06
CA HIS A 548 26.87 -15.05 18.30
C HIS A 548 26.48 -15.75 19.60
N PRO A 549 26.53 -17.09 19.64
CA PRO A 549 26.11 -17.90 20.78
C PRO A 549 27.22 -18.00 21.85
N THR A 550 27.76 -16.87 22.28
CA THR A 550 28.71 -16.79 23.39
C THR A 550 28.02 -17.19 24.71
N GLU A 551 28.79 -17.53 25.73
CA GLU A 551 28.22 -17.84 27.05
C GLU A 551 27.50 -16.63 27.66
N ASN A 552 28.01 -15.41 27.45
CA ASN A 552 27.37 -14.18 27.90
C ASN A 552 26.03 -13.94 27.18
N MET A 553 26.04 -14.05 25.84
CA MET A 553 24.83 -13.84 25.04
C MET A 553 23.76 -14.89 25.34
N LYS A 554 24.12 -16.18 25.46
CA LYS A 554 23.17 -17.23 25.86
C LYS A 554 22.56 -16.95 27.24
N SER A 555 23.36 -16.49 28.20
CA SER A 555 22.87 -16.12 29.53
C SER A 555 21.82 -15.00 29.47
N ILE A 556 22.12 -13.92 28.72
CA ILE A 556 21.18 -12.81 28.49
C ILE A 556 19.89 -13.32 27.82
N LEU A 557 20.02 -14.07 26.73
CA LEU A 557 18.87 -14.59 25.98
C LEU A 557 18.02 -15.55 26.80
N GLN A 558 18.63 -16.40 27.63
CA GLN A 558 17.91 -17.35 28.48
C GLN A 558 17.12 -16.60 29.56
N ALA A 559 17.72 -15.61 30.22
CA ALA A 559 17.03 -14.78 31.20
C ALA A 559 15.85 -14.01 30.58
N ASP A 560 16.07 -13.41 29.41
CA ASP A 560 15.02 -12.70 28.65
C ASP A 560 13.89 -13.64 28.22
N LYS A 561 14.22 -14.85 27.76
CA LYS A 561 13.26 -15.87 27.37
C LYS A 561 12.37 -16.30 28.54
N GLU A 562 12.96 -16.56 29.71
CA GLU A 562 12.23 -16.98 30.91
C GLU A 562 11.32 -15.87 31.44
N GLN A 563 11.78 -14.62 31.41
CA GLN A 563 11.04 -13.50 31.98
C GLN A 563 10.01 -12.89 31.02
N TYR A 564 10.33 -12.85 29.72
CA TYR A 564 9.57 -12.09 28.73
C TYR A 564 9.11 -12.92 27.52
N GLY A 565 9.74 -14.06 27.24
CA GLY A 565 9.46 -14.90 26.07
C GLY A 565 10.12 -14.43 24.76
N TYR A 566 10.88 -13.34 24.82
CA TYR A 566 11.58 -12.72 23.69
C TYR A 566 12.79 -11.94 24.21
N SER A 567 13.76 -11.66 23.34
CA SER A 567 14.85 -10.72 23.61
C SER A 567 14.87 -9.59 22.60
N TYR A 568 15.15 -8.35 23.01
CA TYR A 568 15.27 -7.20 22.12
C TYR A 568 16.72 -6.75 21.99
N ILE A 569 17.16 -6.52 20.75
CA ILE A 569 18.44 -5.87 20.44
C ILE A 569 18.17 -4.45 19.95
N SER A 570 18.90 -3.49 20.51
CA SER A 570 18.73 -2.05 20.21
C SER A 570 20.06 -1.36 19.97
N SER A 571 20.04 -0.28 19.19
CA SER A 571 21.20 0.55 18.89
C SER A 571 20.79 1.99 18.59
N SER A 572 21.67 2.95 18.88
CA SER A 572 21.54 4.36 18.47
C SER A 572 22.53 4.69 17.35
N ALA A 573 22.48 5.91 16.82
CA ALA A 573 23.52 6.44 15.94
C ALA A 573 23.72 7.94 16.21
N LYS A 574 24.86 8.46 15.77
CA LYS A 574 25.15 9.90 15.81
C LYS A 574 25.76 10.36 14.49
N VAL A 575 25.59 11.63 14.19
CA VAL A 575 26.28 12.29 13.08
C VAL A 575 26.95 13.57 13.57
N SER A 576 28.23 13.72 13.23
CA SER A 576 28.99 14.95 13.43
C SER A 576 29.21 15.61 12.08
N TYR A 577 28.78 16.86 11.95
CA TYR A 577 28.97 17.64 10.73
C TYR A 577 30.17 18.57 10.87
N SER A 578 30.86 18.79 9.75
CA SER A 578 31.89 19.83 9.61
C SER A 578 31.77 20.48 8.24
N GLU A 579 32.04 21.78 8.17
CA GLU A 579 32.04 22.53 6.91
C GLU A 579 33.34 23.32 6.84
N ASN A 580 34.07 23.16 5.72
CA ASN A 580 35.36 23.81 5.51
C ASN A 580 36.37 23.61 6.67
N GLY A 581 36.39 22.42 7.28
CA GLY A 581 37.32 22.05 8.35
C GLY A 581 37.06 22.70 9.72
N GLN A 582 35.98 23.48 9.87
CA GLN A 582 35.56 24.01 11.17
C GLN A 582 34.68 22.98 11.89
N ALA A 583 34.88 22.83 13.21
CA ALA A 583 34.09 21.93 14.04
C ALA A 583 32.61 22.33 14.01
N GLY A 584 31.75 21.45 13.46
CA GLY A 584 30.31 21.68 13.42
C GLY A 584 29.59 21.02 14.59
N MET A 585 28.27 20.83 14.48
CA MET A 585 27.48 20.22 15.56
C MET A 585 27.29 18.72 15.37
N THR A 586 27.05 18.06 16.50
CA THR A 586 26.71 16.65 16.56
C THR A 586 25.25 16.50 16.95
N THR A 587 24.54 15.63 16.24
CA THR A 587 23.16 15.22 16.54
C THR A 587 23.16 13.69 16.72
N ASN A 588 22.27 13.15 17.53
CA ASN A 588 22.13 11.71 17.74
C ASN A 588 20.67 11.27 17.76
N THR A 589 20.45 9.96 17.69
CA THR A 589 19.12 9.35 17.69
C THR A 589 18.64 8.95 19.09
N GLU A 590 19.40 9.28 20.14
CA GLU A 590 19.10 8.81 21.50
C GLU A 590 17.85 9.49 22.10
N GLY A 591 17.45 10.65 21.56
CA GLY A 591 16.19 11.30 21.90
C GLY A 591 14.95 10.57 21.38
N ASN A 592 15.09 9.71 20.37
CA ASN A 592 13.98 9.00 19.74
C ASN A 592 13.48 7.84 20.63
N PRO A 593 12.22 7.39 20.47
CA PRO A 593 11.70 6.23 21.19
C PRO A 593 12.60 5.00 21.05
N LEU A 594 12.85 4.29 22.16
CA LEU A 594 13.66 3.06 22.19
C LEU A 594 13.13 2.02 21.19
N LYS A 595 11.81 1.81 21.18
CA LYS A 595 11.20 0.72 20.41
C LYS A 595 11.41 0.86 18.91
N MET A 596 11.40 2.08 18.37
CA MET A 596 11.67 2.36 16.95
C MET A 596 13.10 1.96 16.54
N GLN A 597 14.02 1.85 17.50
CA GLN A 597 15.43 1.51 17.33
C GLN A 597 15.74 0.09 17.83
N SER A 598 14.74 -0.80 17.85
CA SER A 598 14.83 -2.13 18.44
C SER A 598 14.28 -3.21 17.52
N VAL A 599 14.89 -4.39 17.52
CA VAL A 599 14.38 -5.61 16.85
C VAL A 599 14.19 -6.73 17.87
N ALA A 600 13.19 -7.58 17.67
CA ALA A 600 12.81 -8.63 18.62
C ALA A 600 13.28 -10.02 18.16
N MET A 601 14.22 -10.63 18.88
CA MET A 601 14.51 -12.06 18.79
C MET A 601 13.38 -12.85 19.46
N THR A 602 12.63 -13.61 18.67
CA THR A 602 11.49 -14.38 19.15
C THR A 602 11.74 -15.88 19.06
N ALA A 603 11.08 -16.64 19.92
CA ALA A 603 11.07 -18.10 19.82
C ALA A 603 10.32 -18.58 18.56
N VAL A 604 10.42 -19.87 18.27
CA VAL A 604 9.60 -20.51 17.25
C VAL A 604 8.17 -20.67 17.77
N THR A 605 7.20 -20.14 17.03
CA THR A 605 5.77 -20.26 17.36
C THR A 605 5.11 -21.12 16.30
N PRO A 606 4.62 -22.33 16.63
CA PRO A 606 3.80 -23.11 15.73
C PRO A 606 2.39 -22.51 15.67
N SER A 607 1.85 -22.35 14.47
CA SER A 607 0.46 -22.03 14.22
C SER A 607 -0.24 -23.21 13.55
N PHE A 608 -1.42 -23.53 14.06
CA PHE A 608 -2.35 -24.35 13.32
C PHE A 608 -3.25 -23.43 12.53
N ALA A 609 -3.23 -23.61 11.22
CA ALA A 609 -4.21 -23.00 10.37
C ALA A 609 -5.11 -24.11 9.82
N GLU A 610 -6.38 -23.98 10.15
CA GLU A 610 -7.43 -24.67 9.43
C GLU A 610 -7.79 -23.82 8.22
N ASN A 611 -7.73 -24.41 7.04
CA ASN A 611 -8.39 -23.84 5.89
C ASN A 611 -9.56 -24.76 5.60
N PHE A 612 -10.72 -24.36 6.10
CA PHE A 612 -11.98 -24.99 5.73
C PHE A 612 -12.25 -24.57 4.29
N VAL A 613 -11.70 -25.33 3.33
CA VAL A 613 -12.02 -25.12 1.93
C VAL A 613 -13.37 -25.76 1.67
N TYR A 614 -14.42 -25.05 2.08
CA TYR A 614 -15.77 -25.35 1.60
C TYR A 614 -15.82 -24.98 0.12
N TYR A 615 -15.41 -25.92 -0.73
CA TYR A 615 -15.99 -26.01 -2.06
C TYR A 615 -17.30 -26.77 -1.85
N PRO A 616 -18.48 -26.11 -1.87
CA PRO A 616 -19.67 -26.85 -2.21
C PRO A 616 -19.41 -27.41 -3.60
N GLN A 617 -19.04 -28.68 -3.66
CA GLN A 617 -19.40 -29.47 -4.82
C GLN A 617 -20.94 -29.43 -4.87
N ASN A 618 -21.51 -29.54 -6.07
CA ASN A 618 -22.96 -29.55 -6.22
C ASN A 618 -23.56 -30.52 -5.20
N ILE A 619 -24.55 -30.06 -4.42
CA ILE A 619 -25.33 -30.95 -3.56
C ILE A 619 -25.86 -32.05 -4.48
N VAL A 620 -25.44 -33.28 -4.19
CA VAL A 620 -25.91 -34.44 -4.95
C VAL A 620 -27.16 -34.92 -4.24
N ASP A 621 -28.29 -34.63 -4.86
CA ASP A 621 -29.58 -35.14 -4.44
C ASP A 621 -29.62 -36.64 -4.78
N ASP A 622 -29.85 -37.49 -3.78
CA ASP A 622 -30.19 -38.91 -3.97
C ASP A 622 -31.71 -39.03 -3.74
N PRO A 623 -32.53 -38.74 -4.77
CA PRO A 623 -33.98 -38.70 -4.64
C PRO A 623 -34.58 -40.08 -4.32
N VAL A 624 -33.84 -41.16 -4.54
CA VAL A 624 -34.26 -42.54 -4.21
C VAL A 624 -34.14 -42.80 -2.70
N LYS A 625 -33.12 -42.24 -2.04
CA LYS A 625 -32.88 -42.42 -0.60
C LYS A 625 -33.39 -41.27 0.26
N GLY A 626 -33.87 -40.18 -0.35
CA GLY A 626 -34.35 -38.99 0.36
C GLY A 626 -33.25 -38.28 1.15
N VAL A 627 -31.99 -38.38 0.69
CA VAL A 627 -30.84 -37.74 1.33
C VAL A 627 -30.09 -36.88 0.34
N GLN A 628 -29.52 -35.80 0.84
CA GLN A 628 -28.58 -34.97 0.11
C GLN A 628 -27.18 -35.25 0.61
N SER A 629 -26.25 -35.49 -0.31
CA SER A 629 -24.84 -35.65 0.02
C SER A 629 -24.04 -34.45 -0.46
N ASN A 630 -23.09 -34.04 0.36
CA ASN A 630 -22.16 -32.97 0.03
C ASN A 630 -20.75 -33.42 0.40
N ARG A 631 -19.81 -33.29 -0.53
CA ARG A 631 -18.40 -33.60 -0.28
C ARG A 631 -17.73 -32.40 0.36
N ILE A 632 -17.31 -32.55 1.60
CA ILE A 632 -16.53 -31.54 2.32
C ILE A 632 -15.06 -31.91 2.25
N THR A 633 -14.21 -30.98 1.84
CA THR A 633 -12.75 -31.12 1.92
C THR A 633 -12.24 -30.15 2.99
N ALA A 634 -11.72 -30.68 4.10
CA ALA A 634 -11.02 -29.88 5.10
C ALA A 634 -9.51 -30.02 4.89
N ARG A 635 -8.79 -28.90 4.82
CA ARG A 635 -7.33 -28.91 4.78
C ARG A 635 -6.80 -28.36 6.09
N TYR A 636 -6.04 -29.18 6.80
CA TYR A 636 -5.30 -28.78 7.99
C TYR A 636 -3.83 -28.67 7.60
N TYR A 637 -3.20 -27.55 7.93
CA TYR A 637 -1.76 -27.45 7.84
C TYR A 637 -1.21 -26.81 9.11
N GLN A 638 -0.08 -27.35 9.55
CA GLN A 638 0.73 -26.69 10.53
C GLN A 638 1.71 -25.78 9.81
N ILE A 639 1.76 -24.54 10.23
CA ILE A 639 2.77 -23.57 9.85
C ILE A 639 3.56 -23.23 11.11
N SER A 640 4.80 -22.79 10.97
CA SER A 640 5.52 -22.15 12.06
C SER A 640 5.86 -20.72 11.69
N SER A 641 6.27 -19.93 12.69
CA SER A 641 6.84 -18.61 12.46
C SER A 641 8.10 -18.63 11.58
N LEU A 642 8.67 -19.81 11.28
CA LEU A 642 9.77 -19.97 10.33
C LEU A 642 9.30 -20.08 8.87
N ASN A 643 8.00 -20.22 8.60
CA ASN A 643 7.50 -20.35 7.24
C ASN A 643 7.85 -19.11 6.41
N ASN A 644 8.35 -19.31 5.19
CA ASN A 644 8.89 -18.27 4.30
C ASN A 644 10.10 -17.47 4.85
N SER A 645 10.72 -17.89 5.95
CA SER A 645 11.96 -17.26 6.45
C SER A 645 13.21 -17.71 5.66
N GLY A 646 13.11 -18.84 4.95
CA GLY A 646 14.25 -19.49 4.28
C GLY A 646 15.17 -20.27 5.22
N LEU A 647 14.80 -20.41 6.50
CA LEU A 647 15.60 -21.13 7.48
C LEU A 647 15.48 -22.64 7.32
N PRO A 648 16.59 -23.38 7.43
CA PRO A 648 16.59 -24.83 7.33
C PRO A 648 15.96 -25.47 8.57
N ASP A 649 15.40 -26.67 8.38
CA ASP A 649 14.89 -27.49 9.48
C ASP A 649 16.03 -28.01 10.37
N ARG A 650 15.70 -28.36 11.61
CA ARG A 650 16.61 -28.90 12.63
C ARG A 650 15.90 -29.91 13.51
N ASP A 651 16.62 -30.95 13.93
CA ASP A 651 16.03 -32.01 14.75
C ASP A 651 15.42 -31.49 16.07
N TYR A 652 16.05 -30.48 16.70
CA TYR A 652 15.54 -29.88 17.94
C TYR A 652 14.27 -29.04 17.74
N LEU A 653 13.87 -28.73 16.50
CA LEU A 653 12.62 -28.06 16.17
C LEU A 653 11.43 -29.03 16.11
N ASN A 654 11.68 -30.34 16.07
CA ASN A 654 10.63 -31.37 16.10
C ASN A 654 9.70 -31.27 17.32
N LYS A 655 10.16 -30.64 18.42
CA LYS A 655 9.33 -30.36 19.61
C LYS A 655 8.14 -29.44 19.30
N TYR A 656 8.20 -28.67 18.21
CA TYR A 656 7.13 -27.78 17.78
C TYR A 656 6.14 -28.45 16.81
N VAL A 657 6.43 -29.65 16.31
CA VAL A 657 5.56 -30.36 15.33
C VAL A 657 4.51 -31.19 16.06
N TYR A 658 3.24 -30.98 15.71
CA TYR A 658 2.15 -31.77 16.26
C TYR A 658 1.96 -33.06 15.46
N LYS A 659 2.13 -34.21 16.13
CA LYS A 659 2.15 -35.53 15.48
C LYS A 659 0.79 -36.25 15.44
N LYS A 660 -0.19 -35.79 16.20
CA LYS A 660 -1.53 -36.41 16.32
C LYS A 660 -2.59 -35.40 16.77
N GLY A 661 -3.85 -35.65 16.44
CA GLY A 661 -5.00 -34.85 16.88
C GLY A 661 -6.32 -35.63 16.82
N THR A 662 -7.38 -35.06 17.38
CA THR A 662 -8.75 -35.61 17.38
C THR A 662 -9.70 -34.62 16.72
N ILE A 663 -10.53 -35.08 15.79
CA ILE A 663 -11.57 -34.25 15.16
C ILE A 663 -12.91 -34.53 15.84
N TYR A 664 -13.56 -33.48 16.35
CA TYR A 664 -14.92 -33.53 16.88
C TYR A 664 -15.88 -32.92 15.85
N THR A 665 -17.00 -33.59 15.59
CA THR A 665 -18.02 -33.11 14.67
C THR A 665 -19.22 -32.56 15.45
N LEU A 666 -19.61 -31.31 15.20
CA LEU A 666 -20.83 -30.69 15.75
C LEU A 666 -21.96 -30.70 14.72
N LEU A 667 -22.25 -31.88 14.18
CA LEU A 667 -23.26 -32.03 13.14
C LEU A 667 -24.69 -31.90 13.72
N PRO A 668 -25.61 -31.18 13.03
CA PRO A 668 -27.01 -31.12 13.43
C PRO A 668 -27.68 -32.49 13.52
N LEU A 669 -28.73 -32.58 14.34
CA LEU A 669 -29.55 -33.78 14.44
C LEU A 669 -30.04 -34.22 13.04
N GLY A 670 -29.85 -35.50 12.69
CA GLY A 670 -30.22 -36.04 11.38
C GLY A 670 -29.13 -35.96 10.30
N THR A 671 -27.94 -35.42 10.60
CA THR A 671 -26.78 -35.47 9.70
C THR A 671 -25.70 -36.42 10.22
N SER A 672 -24.97 -37.06 9.30
CA SER A 672 -23.90 -37.99 9.66
C SER A 672 -22.72 -37.90 8.69
N VAL A 673 -21.51 -38.20 9.19
CA VAL A 673 -20.33 -38.41 8.35
C VAL A 673 -20.28 -39.89 7.98
N GLN A 674 -20.17 -40.19 6.69
CA GLN A 674 -19.84 -41.55 6.24
C GLN A 674 -18.37 -41.82 6.55
N LYS A 675 -18.09 -42.54 7.64
CA LYS A 675 -16.70 -42.78 8.09
C LYS A 675 -15.82 -43.43 7.02
N SER A 676 -16.39 -44.31 6.19
CA SER A 676 -15.69 -44.96 5.08
C SER A 676 -15.30 -44.02 3.94
N SER A 677 -15.89 -42.82 3.87
CA SER A 677 -15.55 -41.81 2.86
C SER A 677 -14.48 -40.82 3.33
N VAL A 678 -13.97 -40.96 4.56
CA VAL A 678 -12.91 -40.11 5.09
C VAL A 678 -11.57 -40.59 4.55
N GLN A 679 -10.89 -39.75 3.78
CA GLN A 679 -9.55 -39.97 3.25
C GLN A 679 -8.62 -38.91 3.85
N MET A 680 -7.47 -39.32 4.40
CA MET A 680 -6.44 -38.41 4.95
C MET A 680 -5.35 -38.13 3.93
#